data_AF-A0A831XT38-F1
#
_entry.id   AF-A0A831XT38-F1
#
_cell.length_a   1.000
_cell.length_b   1.000
_cell.length_c   1.000
_cell.angle_alpha   90.00
_cell.angle_beta   90.00
_cell.angle_gamma   90.00
#
_symmetry.space_group_name_H-M   'P 1'
#
loop_
_entity.id
_entity.type
_entity.pdbx_description
1 polymer ?
#
loop_
_entity_poly.entity_id
_entity_poly.type
_entity_poly.pdbx_seq_one_letter_code
_entity_poly.pdbx_strand_id
1 'polypeptide(L)'
;MKRENIAHKVLRIGLGLVASLVVSASFTQGTWTWQQQCSSNEWRTICQGSICGYDQNGNPVYWYANNWGHTYCGYQPSLPGPGSIVLFPTGSGALLASNVDIFSVTIASGAVLNWSWGTMTLRDPGGANPGSLSILSGGTLLWSEGSLDLRSDSSGNPGTLTNAGLLRWVNNYSRGLSGLLVNQSQLVHEAGTTYFNGATVRNASGATAEVRFGNWYNSSGSNLVVNLGTLTKTTTNSFTCGVPMQQQNATVNVQEGTLSLTGANSTHENVSWSVASGATLAFDRTHIFTGAHAGNIAGTLGAFSSNAVLRAGSAGATFNFTGTGLQVSDAAIDGGSAGLTNAGLLRWVNNYSRGLSGLLVNQSQLVHEAGTTYFNGATVRNATGATAEVRFGNWYNSSGSNLVVNLGTLTKTTTNSFTCGVPMQQQNATVNVQEGTLSLTGANSTHENVSWSVASGATLAFDRTHIFTGAHAGNIAGTLGAFSSNAVLRAGSAGATFNFTGTGLQVSSASIDGGSAGLTNAGLLRWVGSYTRGLSGLLVNQSQLVHEAGATYFNGATVRNATGATAEVRFGNWYNNSGTNRVENSGTLRKTSPDPNNPTSFSTSVNTTNSGLISVESGTLTFNTLAQTNGETRIYRNATLSVNNPLAMQGGKLTGAGTLSGNLNNTAGAIAPGIDDPSLPDQNPLGILTLNGNLTMGADAVFEVELAGTDNSDPANPQYDRVVVSGSGRTVQLDGTLRVKGRGGYVPALGDTFDILVRTGSWWNFSGAFHTVEVDADTLPCVAFEVQYLSDRVRIVASAAGSPDINRDGCVDDADLLAVLFAFGQTGSALPEDTNCDGVVDDADLLEVLFAFGQGC
;
A
#
# COMPACT_ATOMS: atom_id res chain seq x y z
N MET A 1 0.02 42.27 -40.48
CA MET A 1 0.10 43.38 -41.46
C MET A 1 1.55 43.64 -41.84
N LYS A 2 1.95 43.12 -43.01
CA LYS A 2 2.79 43.72 -44.06
C LYS A 2 3.14 42.57 -45.00
N ARG A 3 2.43 42.55 -46.13
CA ARG A 3 2.64 41.68 -47.29
C ARG A 3 3.82 42.25 -48.08
N GLU A 4 4.60 41.39 -48.72
CA GLU A 4 5.13 41.68 -50.05
C GLU A 4 5.39 40.38 -50.82
N ASN A 5 4.69 40.26 -51.95
CA ASN A 5 4.89 39.28 -53.02
C ASN A 5 6.18 39.63 -53.77
N ILE A 6 6.79 38.65 -54.45
CA ILE A 6 6.99 38.64 -55.91
C ILE A 6 7.60 37.31 -56.36
N ALA A 7 7.05 36.79 -57.45
CA ALA A 7 7.36 35.54 -58.10
C ALA A 7 8.34 35.71 -59.29
N HIS A 8 9.05 34.61 -59.60
CA HIS A 8 9.58 34.15 -60.89
C HIS A 8 10.24 35.14 -61.89
N LYS A 9 11.50 34.84 -62.25
CA LYS A 9 11.95 34.93 -63.65
C LYS A 9 13.11 33.97 -63.96
N VAL A 10 12.86 33.15 -64.98
CA VAL A 10 13.76 32.23 -65.69
C VAL A 10 14.80 33.02 -66.49
N LEU A 11 16.05 32.56 -66.56
CA LEU A 11 17.01 33.01 -67.58
C LEU A 11 17.69 31.83 -68.28
N ARG A 12 17.58 31.82 -69.60
CA ARG A 12 18.14 30.86 -70.56
C ARG A 12 19.63 31.09 -70.78
N ILE A 13 20.34 30.00 -70.97
CA ILE A 13 21.75 29.91 -71.38
C ILE A 13 21.86 30.20 -72.89
N GLY A 14 22.86 31.01 -73.28
CA GLY A 14 23.27 31.28 -74.66
C GLY A 14 24.73 30.87 -74.90
N LEU A 15 24.98 30.27 -76.06
CA LEU A 15 26.23 29.69 -76.58
C LEU A 15 27.31 30.71 -77.01
N GLY A 16 28.57 30.25 -77.03
CA GLY A 16 29.72 30.75 -77.83
C GLY A 16 30.76 31.53 -77.02
N LEU A 17 32.08 31.30 -77.06
CA LEU A 17 32.95 30.96 -78.19
C LEU A 17 34.29 30.32 -77.72
N VAL A 18 34.97 29.70 -78.67
CA VAL A 18 36.16 28.82 -78.64
C VAL A 18 37.48 29.53 -78.30
N ALA A 19 38.37 28.85 -77.56
CA ALA A 19 39.82 29.04 -77.62
C ALA A 19 40.55 27.69 -77.50
N SER A 20 41.50 27.47 -78.39
CA SER A 20 42.12 26.19 -78.76
C SER A 20 43.05 25.59 -77.70
N LEU A 21 43.02 24.25 -77.69
CA LEU A 21 43.80 23.29 -76.90
C LEU A 21 45.32 23.46 -77.00
N VAL A 22 45.98 23.34 -75.84
CA VAL A 22 47.23 22.59 -75.69
C VAL A 22 46.84 21.24 -75.07
N VAL A 23 47.14 20.15 -75.78
CA VAL A 23 46.82 18.78 -75.37
C VAL A 23 47.68 18.38 -74.17
N SER A 24 47.05 18.28 -73.01
CA SER A 24 47.40 17.32 -71.97
C SER A 24 46.12 16.55 -71.63
N ALA A 25 46.24 15.25 -71.34
CA ALA A 25 45.10 14.35 -71.10
C ALA A 25 44.33 14.76 -69.83
N SER A 26 43.44 15.73 -69.98
CA SER A 26 42.52 16.18 -68.93
C SER A 26 41.33 15.24 -68.91
N PHE A 27 41.09 14.57 -67.78
CA PHE A 27 39.80 13.93 -67.49
C PHE A 27 38.71 14.99 -67.66
N THR A 28 37.92 14.89 -68.73
CA THR A 28 36.86 15.84 -69.01
C THR A 28 35.76 15.69 -67.96
N GLN A 29 35.64 16.67 -67.07
CA GLN A 29 34.45 16.89 -66.26
C GLN A 29 33.26 17.05 -67.22
N GLY A 30 32.30 16.13 -67.17
CA GLY A 30 31.22 16.05 -68.15
C GLY A 30 30.00 15.30 -67.62
N THR A 31 28.87 15.48 -68.30
CA THR A 31 27.63 14.74 -68.03
C THR A 31 27.62 13.46 -68.86
N TRP A 32 27.44 12.32 -68.20
CA TRP A 32 27.43 10.98 -68.78
C TRP A 32 26.04 10.36 -68.59
N THR A 33 25.35 10.05 -69.67
CA THR A 33 24.03 9.41 -69.63
C THR A 33 24.17 7.94 -69.99
N TRP A 34 23.60 7.06 -69.16
CA TRP A 34 23.61 5.64 -69.41
C TRP A 34 22.84 5.31 -70.69
N GLN A 35 23.52 4.61 -71.59
CA GLN A 35 22.97 4.14 -72.86
C GLN A 35 23.64 2.80 -73.15
N GLN A 36 23.01 1.70 -72.76
CA GLN A 36 23.57 0.36 -72.95
C GLN A 36 23.76 0.08 -74.45
N GLN A 37 25.01 -0.11 -74.87
CA GLN A 37 25.38 -0.52 -76.23
C GLN A 37 25.89 -1.97 -76.27
N CYS A 38 26.35 -2.50 -75.14
CA CYS A 38 26.94 -3.83 -75.02
C CYS A 38 25.93 -4.86 -74.48
N SER A 39 26.20 -6.15 -74.71
CA SER A 39 25.38 -7.25 -74.18
C SER A 39 25.41 -7.33 -72.66
N SER A 40 26.58 -7.09 -72.05
CA SER A 40 26.73 -6.85 -70.62
C SER A 40 26.25 -5.45 -70.27
N ASN A 41 25.43 -5.33 -69.23
CA ASN A 41 24.97 -4.06 -68.66
C ASN A 41 25.89 -3.52 -67.56
N GLU A 42 27.13 -4.02 -67.45
CA GLU A 42 28.08 -3.58 -66.41
C GLU A 42 28.71 -2.22 -66.75
N TRP A 43 28.89 -1.39 -65.72
CA TRP A 43 29.32 0.01 -65.77
C TRP A 43 30.58 0.26 -66.61
N ARG A 44 31.58 -0.61 -66.49
CA ARG A 44 32.89 -0.52 -67.15
C ARG A 44 32.97 -1.35 -68.44
N THR A 45 31.89 -1.98 -68.88
CA THR A 45 31.91 -2.80 -70.09
C THR A 45 32.28 -1.95 -71.31
N ILE A 46 33.29 -2.43 -72.04
CA ILE A 46 33.64 -1.96 -73.38
C ILE A 46 33.53 -3.16 -74.31
N CYS A 47 32.64 -3.09 -75.29
CA CYS A 47 32.43 -4.15 -76.27
C CYS A 47 33.11 -3.80 -77.60
N GLN A 48 33.70 -4.82 -78.21
CA GLN A 48 34.28 -4.73 -79.55
C GLN A 48 33.22 -5.08 -80.59
N GLY A 49 33.04 -4.21 -81.57
CA GLY A 49 32.16 -4.39 -82.71
C GLY A 49 32.89 -4.90 -83.96
N SER A 50 32.34 -4.58 -85.13
CA SER A 50 32.93 -4.93 -86.42
C SER A 50 34.23 -4.19 -86.69
N ILE A 51 34.99 -4.68 -87.67
CA ILE A 51 36.17 -4.00 -88.22
C ILE A 51 35.74 -2.64 -88.78
N CYS A 52 36.45 -1.58 -88.36
CA CYS A 52 36.23 -0.19 -88.76
C CYS A 52 37.34 0.35 -89.68
N GLY A 53 38.44 -0.40 -89.82
CA GLY A 53 39.56 -0.07 -90.71
C GLY A 53 40.70 -1.07 -90.57
N TYR A 54 41.84 -0.77 -91.19
CA TYR A 54 43.11 -1.48 -90.99
C TYR A 54 44.19 -0.47 -90.61
N ASP A 55 45.11 -0.85 -89.72
CA ASP A 55 46.22 0.01 -89.34
C ASP A 55 47.30 0.06 -90.43
N GLN A 56 48.35 0.86 -90.22
CA GLN A 56 49.48 1.01 -91.14
C GLN A 56 50.27 -0.28 -91.42
N ASN A 57 50.02 -1.36 -90.66
CA ASN A 57 50.64 -2.68 -90.81
C ASN A 57 49.67 -3.72 -91.39
N GLY A 58 48.45 -3.32 -91.78
CA GLY A 58 47.42 -4.22 -92.31
C GLY A 58 46.65 -5.02 -91.25
N ASN A 59 46.77 -4.69 -89.96
CA ASN A 59 45.99 -5.35 -88.91
C ASN A 59 44.58 -4.76 -88.83
N PRO A 60 43.54 -5.58 -88.59
CA PRO A 60 42.17 -5.09 -88.43
C PRO A 60 42.02 -4.20 -87.19
N VAL A 61 41.43 -3.03 -87.38
CA VAL A 61 41.06 -2.05 -86.35
C VAL A 61 39.56 -2.17 -86.10
N TYR A 62 39.13 -2.19 -84.85
CA TYR A 62 37.74 -2.47 -84.48
C TYR A 62 37.02 -1.26 -83.90
N TRP A 63 35.69 -1.22 -84.07
CA TRP A 63 34.83 -0.33 -83.29
C TRP A 63 34.83 -0.78 -81.83
N TYR A 64 34.98 0.15 -80.90
CA TYR A 64 34.78 -0.07 -79.46
C TYR A 64 33.66 0.83 -78.98
N ALA A 65 32.66 0.25 -78.32
CA ALA A 65 31.55 0.98 -77.69
C ALA A 65 31.51 0.72 -76.18
N ASN A 66 31.03 1.68 -75.41
CA ASN A 66 30.78 1.51 -73.97
C ASN A 66 29.29 1.72 -73.66
N ASN A 67 28.86 1.41 -72.43
CA ASN A 67 27.46 1.60 -72.01
C ASN A 67 27.10 3.06 -71.65
N TRP A 68 27.92 4.02 -72.09
CA TRP A 68 27.73 5.44 -71.87
C TRP A 68 27.48 6.21 -73.17
N GLY A 69 27.16 5.52 -74.26
CA GLY A 69 26.85 6.11 -75.56
C GLY A 69 28.08 6.56 -76.37
N HIS A 70 29.29 6.17 -75.96
CA HIS A 70 30.51 6.49 -76.70
C HIS A 70 30.95 5.32 -77.57
N THR A 71 31.24 5.59 -78.84
CA THR A 71 31.74 4.61 -79.81
C THR A 71 32.90 5.20 -80.61
N TYR A 72 34.03 4.49 -80.67
CA TYR A 72 35.26 4.96 -81.33
C TYR A 72 35.91 3.86 -82.17
N CYS A 73 36.59 4.23 -83.25
CA CYS A 73 37.33 3.30 -84.09
C CYS A 73 38.79 3.22 -83.64
N GLY A 74 39.25 2.03 -83.27
CA GLY A 74 40.65 1.75 -82.97
C GLY A 74 41.15 2.08 -81.57
N TYR A 75 40.33 2.68 -80.72
CA TYR A 75 40.65 2.93 -79.32
C TYR A 75 39.42 2.75 -78.43
N GLN A 76 39.66 2.32 -77.20
CA GLN A 76 38.60 2.10 -76.21
C GLN A 76 38.05 3.44 -75.70
N PRO A 77 36.72 3.62 -75.60
CA PRO A 77 36.12 4.80 -74.99
C PRO A 77 36.54 5.01 -73.54
N SER A 78 36.67 6.28 -73.12
CA SER A 78 36.83 6.61 -71.71
C SER A 78 35.57 6.28 -70.91
N LEU A 79 35.72 6.18 -69.59
CA LEU A 79 34.65 5.95 -68.64
C LEU A 79 34.47 7.19 -67.74
N PRO A 80 33.31 7.34 -67.09
CA PRO A 80 33.12 8.40 -66.09
C PRO A 80 34.23 8.36 -65.02
N GLY A 81 34.91 9.48 -64.83
CA GLY A 81 35.98 9.65 -63.86
C GLY A 81 35.71 10.78 -62.85
N PRO A 82 36.70 11.18 -62.05
CA PRO A 82 36.51 12.17 -60.98
C PRO A 82 35.89 13.47 -61.50
N GLY A 83 34.85 13.96 -60.82
CA GLY A 83 34.10 15.16 -61.26
C GLY A 83 32.95 14.89 -62.24
N SER A 84 32.73 13.65 -62.68
CA SER A 84 31.66 13.34 -63.66
C SER A 84 30.26 13.38 -63.06
N ILE A 85 29.29 13.90 -63.81
CA ILE A 85 27.85 13.83 -63.50
C ILE A 85 27.28 12.63 -64.23
N VAL A 86 26.65 11.69 -63.53
CA VAL A 86 26.13 10.44 -64.08
C VAL A 86 24.60 10.40 -64.02
N LEU A 87 23.95 10.08 -65.14
CA LEU A 87 22.50 10.02 -65.28
C LEU A 87 22.05 8.64 -65.78
N PHE A 88 21.16 7.99 -65.03
CA PHE A 88 20.45 6.79 -65.46
C PHE A 88 19.03 7.18 -65.90
N PRO A 89 18.74 7.23 -67.22
CA PRO A 89 17.47 7.70 -67.75
C PRO A 89 16.35 6.68 -67.52
N THR A 90 15.11 7.11 -67.76
CA THR A 90 13.90 6.32 -67.52
C THR A 90 13.98 4.92 -68.15
N GLY A 91 13.70 3.88 -67.36
CA GLY A 91 13.67 2.48 -67.82
C GLY A 91 15.04 1.83 -68.04
N SER A 92 16.15 2.52 -67.72
CA SER A 92 17.49 1.93 -67.86
C SER A 92 17.84 0.92 -66.75
N GLY A 93 18.71 -0.05 -67.05
CA GLY A 93 19.20 -1.03 -66.07
C GLY A 93 20.72 -1.17 -66.15
N ALA A 94 21.43 -0.89 -65.06
CA ALA A 94 22.89 -0.94 -65.00
C ALA A 94 23.39 -1.79 -63.84
N LEU A 95 24.48 -2.52 -64.06
CA LEU A 95 25.23 -3.23 -63.02
C LEU A 95 26.49 -2.43 -62.69
N LEU A 96 26.71 -2.10 -61.42
CA LEU A 96 27.97 -1.57 -60.91
C LEU A 96 28.70 -2.67 -60.14
N ALA A 97 29.86 -3.08 -60.64
CA ALA A 97 30.68 -4.13 -60.06
C ALA A 97 32.15 -3.69 -60.00
N SER A 98 32.41 -2.46 -59.55
CA SER A 98 33.75 -1.88 -59.49
C SER A 98 33.80 -0.60 -58.64
N ASN A 99 35.01 -0.12 -58.33
CA ASN A 99 35.20 1.19 -57.70
C ASN A 99 34.93 2.31 -58.71
N VAL A 100 34.21 3.36 -58.29
CA VAL A 100 33.97 4.57 -59.08
C VAL A 100 34.26 5.82 -58.25
N ASP A 101 34.86 6.82 -58.89
CA ASP A 101 35.14 8.14 -58.33
C ASP A 101 34.55 9.17 -59.30
N ILE A 102 33.44 9.78 -58.92
CA ILE A 102 32.60 10.66 -59.75
C ILE A 102 32.05 11.81 -58.88
N PHE A 103 31.32 12.77 -59.46
CA PHE A 103 30.71 13.86 -58.71
C PHE A 103 29.29 13.56 -58.25
N SER A 104 28.42 13.12 -59.18
CA SER A 104 27.01 12.88 -58.85
C SER A 104 26.38 11.75 -59.64
N VAL A 105 25.31 11.17 -59.10
CA VAL A 105 24.48 10.13 -59.73
C VAL A 105 23.01 10.52 -59.64
N THR A 106 22.27 10.41 -60.74
CA THR A 106 20.79 10.53 -60.76
C THR A 106 20.16 9.28 -61.36
N ILE A 107 19.22 8.68 -60.65
CA ILE A 107 18.45 7.49 -61.07
C ILE A 107 17.01 7.92 -61.33
N ALA A 108 16.59 7.93 -62.60
CA ALA A 108 15.26 8.35 -63.02
C ALA A 108 14.18 7.29 -62.76
N SER A 109 12.91 7.66 -63.01
CA SER A 109 11.76 6.76 -62.86
C SER A 109 11.91 5.49 -63.71
N GLY A 110 11.65 4.32 -63.13
CA GLY A 110 11.81 3.03 -63.79
C GLY A 110 13.27 2.61 -64.06
N ALA A 111 14.26 3.43 -63.72
CA ALA A 111 15.66 3.07 -63.83
C ALA A 111 16.10 2.23 -62.62
N VAL A 112 16.98 1.25 -62.85
CA VAL A 112 17.55 0.36 -61.82
C VAL A 112 19.06 0.41 -61.89
N LEU A 113 19.71 0.86 -60.81
CA LEU A 113 21.13 0.66 -60.59
C LEU A 113 21.33 -0.51 -59.62
N ASN A 114 21.90 -1.60 -60.10
CA ASN A 114 22.29 -2.75 -59.30
C ASN A 114 23.79 -2.62 -58.93
N TRP A 115 24.08 -2.20 -57.70
CA TRP A 115 25.42 -2.07 -57.18
C TRP A 115 25.81 -3.32 -56.40
N SER A 116 26.63 -4.16 -57.06
CA SER A 116 27.06 -5.46 -56.53
C SER A 116 28.22 -5.36 -55.54
N TRP A 117 29.30 -4.65 -55.89
CA TRP A 117 30.46 -4.42 -55.03
C TRP A 117 31.25 -3.18 -55.50
N GLY A 118 32.26 -2.79 -54.70
CA GLY A 118 33.17 -1.68 -54.98
C GLY A 118 32.78 -0.41 -54.22
N THR A 119 33.71 0.54 -54.12
CA THR A 119 33.50 1.85 -53.48
C THR A 119 32.96 2.86 -54.49
N MET A 120 31.88 3.55 -54.13
CA MET A 120 31.37 4.71 -54.86
C MET A 120 31.76 5.98 -54.10
N THR A 121 32.80 6.67 -54.59
CA THR A 121 33.21 7.98 -54.09
C THR A 121 32.54 9.07 -54.91
N LEU A 122 31.78 9.93 -54.23
CA LEU A 122 31.09 11.07 -54.81
C LEU A 122 31.74 12.35 -54.30
N ARG A 123 32.46 13.06 -55.17
CA ARG A 123 33.18 14.29 -54.84
C ARG A 123 33.30 15.24 -56.03
N ASP A 124 33.27 16.54 -55.73
CA ASP A 124 33.79 17.56 -56.62
C ASP A 124 35.31 17.67 -56.41
N PRO A 125 36.16 17.40 -57.42
CA PRO A 125 37.61 17.54 -57.28
C PRO A 125 38.05 18.94 -56.86
N GLY A 126 37.29 19.98 -57.22
CA GLY A 126 37.54 21.36 -56.79
C GLY A 126 37.04 21.67 -55.38
N GLY A 127 36.28 20.77 -54.76
CA GLY A 127 35.74 20.93 -53.42
C GLY A 127 34.71 22.06 -53.28
N ALA A 128 34.17 22.59 -54.37
CA ALA A 128 33.19 23.66 -54.34
C ALA A 128 31.79 23.14 -53.98
N ASN A 129 31.48 21.90 -54.37
CA ASN A 129 30.16 21.30 -54.16
C ASN A 129 30.26 19.93 -53.46
N PRO A 130 29.27 19.57 -52.62
CA PRO A 130 29.22 18.26 -52.00
C PRO A 130 28.84 17.17 -53.02
N GLY A 131 29.37 15.96 -52.86
CA GLY A 131 28.98 14.81 -53.70
C GLY A 131 27.50 14.45 -53.53
N SER A 132 26.83 13.98 -54.59
CA SER A 132 25.39 13.71 -54.52
C SER A 132 24.89 12.47 -55.27
N LEU A 133 23.98 11.71 -54.65
CA LEU A 133 23.24 10.61 -55.28
C LEU A 133 21.74 10.87 -55.12
N SER A 134 20.99 10.90 -56.23
CA SER A 134 19.54 11.14 -56.23
C SER A 134 18.80 9.96 -56.85
N ILE A 135 17.93 9.32 -56.07
CA ILE A 135 16.96 8.33 -56.55
C ILE A 135 15.62 9.06 -56.69
N LEU A 136 15.20 9.32 -57.93
CA LEU A 136 13.93 9.98 -58.21
C LEU A 136 12.75 9.04 -57.95
N SER A 137 11.55 9.61 -57.87
CA SER A 137 10.31 8.82 -57.75
C SER A 137 10.23 7.77 -58.87
N GLY A 138 9.99 6.51 -58.48
CA GLY A 138 9.99 5.35 -59.37
C GLY A 138 11.37 4.77 -59.72
N GLY A 139 12.47 5.43 -59.34
CA GLY A 139 13.83 4.90 -59.51
C GLY A 139 14.20 3.89 -58.42
N THR A 140 15.13 2.98 -58.72
CA THR A 140 15.58 1.94 -57.79
C THR A 140 17.11 1.84 -57.71
N LEU A 141 17.64 1.84 -56.48
CA LEU A 141 19.03 1.45 -56.19
C LEU A 141 19.03 0.16 -55.38
N LEU A 142 19.65 -0.89 -55.92
CA LEU A 142 19.97 -2.12 -55.20
C LEU A 142 21.43 -2.06 -54.78
N TRP A 143 21.71 -2.11 -53.47
CA TRP A 143 23.07 -2.00 -52.93
C TRP A 143 23.44 -3.26 -52.16
N SER A 144 24.34 -4.06 -52.73
CA SER A 144 24.76 -5.34 -52.20
C SER A 144 25.93 -5.22 -51.23
N GLU A 145 27.09 -4.75 -51.71
CA GLU A 145 28.33 -4.66 -50.95
C GLU A 145 29.07 -3.34 -51.30
N GLY A 146 30.05 -2.97 -50.47
CA GLY A 146 30.98 -1.88 -50.76
C GLY A 146 30.68 -0.63 -49.95
N SER A 147 31.40 0.45 -50.24
CA SER A 147 31.33 1.69 -49.47
C SER A 147 30.80 2.84 -50.30
N LEU A 148 29.78 3.54 -49.79
CA LEU A 148 29.34 4.82 -50.32
C LEU A 148 30.07 5.93 -49.57
N ASP A 149 30.94 6.65 -50.27
CA ASP A 149 31.70 7.77 -49.73
C ASP A 149 31.19 9.10 -50.29
N LEU A 150 30.25 9.72 -49.58
CA LEU A 150 29.65 11.01 -49.92
C LEU A 150 30.50 12.15 -49.34
N ARG A 151 31.42 12.69 -50.16
CA ARG A 151 32.36 13.72 -49.68
C ARG A 151 31.69 15.06 -49.48
N SER A 152 31.99 15.68 -48.35
CA SER A 152 31.64 17.07 -48.08
C SER A 152 32.35 18.03 -49.02
N ASP A 153 31.78 19.21 -49.20
CA ASP A 153 32.50 20.33 -49.81
C ASP A 153 33.54 20.93 -48.84
N SER A 154 34.31 21.89 -49.36
CA SER A 154 35.32 22.64 -48.61
C SER A 154 34.76 23.48 -47.45
N SER A 155 33.45 23.74 -47.44
CA SER A 155 32.75 24.43 -46.34
C SER A 155 32.22 23.47 -45.27
N GLY A 156 32.40 22.16 -45.47
CA GLY A 156 31.94 21.12 -44.56
C GLY A 156 30.48 20.68 -44.76
N ASN A 157 29.79 21.15 -45.81
CA ASN A 157 28.45 20.67 -46.11
C ASN A 157 28.53 19.19 -46.52
N PRO A 158 27.74 18.29 -45.91
CA PRO A 158 27.87 16.86 -46.16
C PRO A 158 27.42 16.50 -47.58
N GLY A 159 28.11 15.54 -48.19
CA GLY A 159 27.60 14.84 -49.37
C GLY A 159 26.26 14.16 -49.06
N THR A 160 25.36 14.08 -50.05
CA THR A 160 23.98 13.64 -49.82
C THR A 160 23.52 12.51 -50.74
N LEU A 161 22.81 11.52 -50.18
CA LEU A 161 21.95 10.59 -50.91
C LEU A 161 20.50 10.97 -50.65
N THR A 162 19.75 11.39 -51.66
CA THR A 162 18.30 11.64 -51.56
C THR A 162 17.53 10.50 -52.21
N ASN A 163 16.70 9.80 -51.42
CA ASN A 163 15.87 8.69 -51.91
C ASN A 163 14.38 9.06 -51.94
N ALA A 164 13.87 9.46 -53.11
CA ALA A 164 12.44 9.61 -53.38
C ALA A 164 11.83 8.37 -54.08
N GLY A 165 12.64 7.36 -54.41
CA GLY A 165 12.23 6.09 -55.01
C GLY A 165 12.38 4.92 -54.02
N LEU A 166 13.03 3.86 -54.47
CA LEU A 166 13.30 2.64 -53.70
C LEU A 166 14.81 2.44 -53.51
N LEU A 167 15.26 2.46 -52.27
CA LEU A 167 16.62 2.08 -51.88
C LEU A 167 16.58 0.74 -51.17
N ARG A 168 17.20 -0.29 -51.74
CA ARG A 168 17.27 -1.62 -51.14
C ARG A 168 18.71 -2.00 -50.85
N TRP A 169 19.02 -2.32 -49.60
CA TRP A 169 20.28 -2.94 -49.21
C TRP A 169 20.08 -4.45 -49.22
N VAL A 170 20.57 -5.09 -50.28
CA VAL A 170 20.26 -6.48 -50.66
C VAL A 170 21.43 -7.41 -50.35
N ASN A 171 21.17 -8.71 -50.17
CA ASN A 171 22.18 -9.71 -49.81
C ASN A 171 22.83 -9.50 -48.43
N ASN A 172 23.41 -10.56 -47.88
CA ASN A 172 23.99 -10.56 -46.54
C ASN A 172 25.48 -10.19 -46.56
N TYR A 173 25.79 -8.98 -47.01
CA TYR A 173 27.16 -8.46 -47.08
C TYR A 173 27.33 -7.18 -46.26
N SER A 174 28.60 -6.82 -46.05
CA SER A 174 28.99 -5.60 -45.34
C SER A 174 28.98 -4.39 -46.25
N ARG A 175 28.48 -3.26 -45.75
CA ARG A 175 28.41 -1.98 -46.45
C ARG A 175 29.02 -0.86 -45.62
N GLY A 176 29.73 0.06 -46.24
CA GLY A 176 30.19 1.30 -45.62
C GLY A 176 29.32 2.47 -46.05
N LEU A 177 28.91 3.32 -45.12
CA LEU A 177 28.19 4.56 -45.41
C LEU A 177 28.91 5.74 -44.76
N SER A 178 29.15 6.81 -45.53
CA SER A 178 29.52 8.14 -45.04
C SER A 178 28.55 9.21 -45.59
N GLY A 179 28.48 10.36 -44.93
CA GLY A 179 27.63 11.50 -45.36
C GLY A 179 26.16 11.38 -44.95
N LEU A 180 25.28 12.11 -45.63
CA LEU A 180 23.86 12.24 -45.28
C LEU A 180 22.96 11.46 -46.24
N LEU A 181 22.25 10.45 -45.76
CA LEU A 181 21.20 9.75 -46.49
C LEU A 181 19.84 10.28 -46.03
N VAL A 182 19.07 10.88 -46.94
CA VAL A 182 17.69 11.34 -46.72
C VAL A 182 16.72 10.40 -47.44
N ASN A 183 16.04 9.53 -46.68
CA ASN A 183 14.96 8.70 -47.19
C ASN A 183 13.64 9.49 -47.18
N GLN A 184 13.06 9.72 -48.35
CA GLN A 184 11.79 10.41 -48.57
C GLN A 184 10.67 9.47 -49.05
N SER A 185 11.00 8.20 -49.30
CA SER A 185 10.05 7.17 -49.75
C SER A 185 10.35 5.83 -49.05
N GLN A 186 10.90 4.83 -49.74
CA GLN A 186 11.13 3.50 -49.18
C GLN A 186 12.62 3.13 -49.14
N LEU A 187 13.12 2.89 -47.93
CA LEU A 187 14.39 2.23 -47.66
C LEU A 187 14.10 0.82 -47.15
N VAL A 188 14.74 -0.21 -47.70
CA VAL A 188 14.65 -1.60 -47.22
C VAL A 188 16.05 -2.13 -46.95
N HIS A 189 16.34 -2.46 -45.70
CA HIS A 189 17.50 -3.24 -45.31
C HIS A 189 17.12 -4.72 -45.22
N GLU A 190 17.55 -5.52 -46.20
CA GLU A 190 17.19 -6.94 -46.25
C GLU A 190 18.10 -7.81 -45.39
N ALA A 191 19.41 -7.59 -45.46
CA ALA A 191 20.40 -8.35 -44.70
C ALA A 191 21.76 -7.64 -44.63
N GLY A 192 22.62 -8.12 -43.71
CA GLY A 192 24.01 -7.72 -43.59
C GLY A 192 24.29 -6.63 -42.57
N THR A 193 25.51 -6.13 -42.57
CA THR A 193 25.96 -5.08 -41.66
C THR A 193 26.22 -3.80 -42.43
N THR A 194 25.65 -2.69 -41.97
CA THR A 194 26.01 -1.36 -42.49
C THR A 194 26.82 -0.61 -41.45
N TYR A 195 28.08 -0.33 -41.77
CA TYR A 195 29.01 0.45 -40.97
C TYR A 195 28.82 1.94 -41.26
N PHE A 196 28.39 2.68 -40.24
CA PHE A 196 28.26 4.13 -40.31
C PHE A 196 29.61 4.77 -39.96
N ASN A 197 30.17 5.53 -40.90
CA ASN A 197 31.46 6.20 -40.79
C ASN A 197 31.28 7.72 -41.02
N GLY A 198 30.89 8.45 -39.98
CA GLY A 198 30.46 9.84 -40.09
C GLY A 198 29.15 10.00 -40.88
N ALA A 199 28.23 9.06 -40.71
CA ALA A 199 27.00 8.97 -41.50
C ALA A 199 25.75 9.36 -40.71
N THR A 200 24.84 10.07 -41.38
CA THR A 200 23.49 10.32 -40.88
C THR A 200 22.46 9.68 -41.82
N VAL A 201 21.59 8.84 -41.29
CA VAL A 201 20.41 8.34 -42.02
C VAL A 201 19.16 9.03 -41.49
N ARG A 202 18.52 9.84 -42.32
CA ARG A 202 17.29 10.56 -42.00
C ARG A 202 16.11 9.95 -42.75
N ASN A 203 15.22 9.27 -42.03
CA ASN A 203 13.93 8.83 -42.52
C ASN A 203 12.91 9.98 -42.36
N ALA A 204 12.51 10.60 -43.46
CA ALA A 204 11.64 11.77 -43.47
C ALA A 204 10.19 11.43 -43.05
N SER A 205 9.40 12.46 -42.74
CA SER A 205 7.96 12.30 -42.49
C SER A 205 7.27 11.68 -43.72
N GLY A 206 6.38 10.72 -43.48
CA GLY A 206 5.71 9.94 -44.53
C GLY A 206 6.56 8.83 -45.17
N ALA A 207 7.88 8.79 -44.93
CA ALA A 207 8.77 7.76 -45.47
C ALA A 207 8.83 6.52 -44.58
N THR A 208 9.14 5.37 -45.18
CA THR A 208 9.30 4.08 -44.49
C THR A 208 10.73 3.57 -44.61
N ALA A 209 11.35 3.28 -43.47
CA ALA A 209 12.57 2.47 -43.37
C ALA A 209 12.18 1.07 -42.87
N GLU A 210 12.25 0.07 -43.74
CA GLU A 210 12.05 -1.33 -43.42
C GLU A 210 13.40 -1.98 -43.08
N VAL A 211 13.47 -2.71 -41.98
CA VAL A 211 14.62 -3.54 -41.60
C VAL A 211 14.17 -4.98 -41.44
N ARG A 212 14.96 -5.93 -41.96
CA ARG A 212 14.64 -7.36 -41.91
C ARG A 212 15.63 -8.12 -41.04
N PHE A 213 16.88 -8.20 -41.44
CA PHE A 213 17.92 -8.94 -40.73
C PHE A 213 19.23 -8.14 -40.78
N GLY A 214 20.08 -8.31 -39.76
CA GLY A 214 21.42 -7.71 -39.72
C GLY A 214 21.53 -6.56 -38.74
N ASN A 215 22.41 -5.59 -39.02
CA ASN A 215 22.67 -4.51 -38.08
C ASN A 215 23.17 -3.21 -38.72
N TRP A 216 22.78 -2.09 -38.11
CA TRP A 216 23.44 -0.80 -38.32
C TRP A 216 24.49 -0.62 -37.23
N TYR A 217 25.76 -0.63 -37.64
CA TYR A 217 26.90 -0.61 -36.75
C TYR A 217 27.48 0.81 -36.66
N ASN A 218 27.63 1.30 -35.43
CA ASN A 218 28.26 2.59 -35.14
C ASN A 218 29.79 2.43 -35.19
N SER A 219 30.41 2.75 -36.34
CA SER A 219 31.82 2.41 -36.60
C SER A 219 32.76 3.54 -36.21
N SER A 220 32.75 4.65 -36.96
CA SER A 220 33.68 5.77 -36.77
C SER A 220 32.98 7.10 -37.05
N GLY A 221 33.54 8.20 -36.56
CA GLY A 221 32.94 9.53 -36.71
C GLY A 221 31.63 9.72 -35.93
N SER A 222 30.95 10.85 -36.18
CA SER A 222 29.65 11.15 -35.59
C SER A 222 28.55 10.52 -36.45
N ASN A 223 27.85 9.54 -35.89
CA ASN A 223 26.80 8.78 -36.59
C ASN A 223 25.44 9.01 -35.95
N LEU A 224 24.40 9.08 -36.79
CA LEU A 224 23.06 9.36 -36.32
C LEU A 224 22.01 8.69 -37.20
N VAL A 225 20.96 8.15 -36.57
CA VAL A 225 19.72 7.84 -37.27
C VAL A 225 18.65 8.83 -36.81
N VAL A 226 18.06 9.55 -37.74
CA VAL A 226 16.93 10.44 -37.49
C VAL A 226 15.67 9.81 -38.08
N ASN A 227 14.70 9.46 -37.22
CA ASN A 227 13.41 8.94 -37.67
C ASN A 227 12.30 9.96 -37.44
N LEU A 228 11.71 10.46 -38.52
CA LEU A 228 10.52 11.31 -38.54
C LEU A 228 9.33 10.63 -39.23
N GLY A 229 9.55 9.44 -39.82
CA GLY A 229 8.54 8.63 -40.49
C GLY A 229 8.30 7.33 -39.74
N THR A 230 8.23 6.22 -40.50
CA THR A 230 8.00 4.87 -39.95
C THR A 230 9.24 4.00 -40.06
N LEU A 231 9.69 3.45 -38.94
CA LEU A 231 10.66 2.35 -38.90
C LEU A 231 9.90 1.03 -38.71
N THR A 232 10.01 0.09 -39.66
CA THR A 232 9.29 -1.19 -39.61
C THR A 232 10.25 -2.39 -39.59
N LYS A 233 10.03 -3.34 -38.68
CA LYS A 233 10.71 -4.65 -38.64
C LYS A 233 9.74 -5.75 -39.09
N THR A 234 10.07 -6.49 -40.16
CA THR A 234 9.09 -7.33 -40.90
C THR A 234 9.36 -8.84 -40.96
N THR A 235 10.45 -9.34 -40.38
CA THR A 235 10.83 -10.77 -40.46
C THR A 235 11.17 -11.39 -39.11
N THR A 236 11.21 -12.71 -39.00
CA THR A 236 11.51 -13.42 -37.74
C THR A 236 12.95 -13.24 -37.22
N ASN A 237 13.91 -12.96 -38.10
CA ASN A 237 15.31 -12.77 -37.69
C ASN A 237 15.50 -11.50 -36.86
N SER A 238 16.58 -11.40 -36.09
CA SER A 238 16.90 -10.20 -35.31
C SER A 238 17.51 -9.10 -36.16
N PHE A 239 17.22 -7.84 -35.81
CA PHE A 239 17.90 -6.66 -36.32
C PHE A 239 18.38 -5.76 -35.17
N THR A 240 19.62 -5.29 -35.24
CA THR A 240 20.20 -4.41 -34.21
C THR A 240 20.57 -3.04 -34.77
N CYS A 241 20.02 -1.98 -34.19
CA CYS A 241 20.47 -0.61 -34.43
C CYS A 241 21.45 -0.18 -33.33
N GLY A 242 22.75 -0.22 -33.64
CA GLY A 242 23.83 0.22 -32.74
C GLY A 242 24.17 1.71 -32.82
N VAL A 243 23.59 2.40 -33.80
CA VAL A 243 23.75 3.85 -34.03
C VAL A 243 22.78 4.62 -33.13
N PRO A 244 23.21 5.71 -32.45
CA PRO A 244 22.32 6.59 -31.71
C PRO A 244 21.16 7.08 -32.59
N MET A 245 19.95 7.06 -32.02
CA MET A 245 18.73 7.41 -32.74
C MET A 245 18.08 8.66 -32.15
N GLN A 246 17.59 9.54 -33.02
CA GLN A 246 16.70 10.65 -32.66
C GLN A 246 15.36 10.41 -33.35
N GLN A 247 14.30 10.34 -32.57
CA GLN A 247 12.94 10.15 -33.08
C GLN A 247 12.05 11.31 -32.64
N GLN A 248 11.23 11.83 -33.56
CA GLN A 248 10.28 12.88 -33.24
C GLN A 248 9.00 12.71 -34.08
N ASN A 249 7.85 12.64 -33.41
CA ASN A 249 6.54 12.44 -34.04
C ASN A 249 6.54 11.23 -35.02
N ALA A 250 7.25 10.18 -34.63
CA ALA A 250 7.59 9.05 -35.49
C ALA A 250 6.85 7.79 -35.08
N THR A 251 6.89 6.77 -35.95
CA THR A 251 6.35 5.44 -35.68
C THR A 251 7.45 4.38 -35.68
N VAL A 252 7.39 3.45 -34.73
CA VAL A 252 8.18 2.22 -34.72
C VAL A 252 7.21 1.03 -34.69
N ASN A 253 7.28 0.19 -35.71
CA ASN A 253 6.39 -0.96 -35.90
C ASN A 253 7.21 -2.25 -35.99
N VAL A 254 7.02 -3.19 -35.07
CA VAL A 254 7.70 -4.49 -35.06
C VAL A 254 6.67 -5.58 -35.30
N GLN A 255 6.67 -6.12 -36.51
CA GLN A 255 5.71 -7.13 -36.96
C GLN A 255 6.18 -8.56 -36.64
N GLU A 256 7.48 -8.81 -36.72
CA GLU A 256 8.08 -10.12 -36.46
C GLU A 256 9.51 -9.98 -35.90
N GLY A 257 9.97 -11.03 -35.22
CA GLY A 257 11.34 -11.14 -34.73
C GLY A 257 11.70 -10.08 -33.67
N THR A 258 12.99 -9.76 -33.59
CA THR A 258 13.51 -8.82 -32.58
C THR A 258 14.10 -7.58 -33.25
N LEU A 259 13.68 -6.40 -32.80
CA LEU A 259 14.37 -5.13 -33.05
C LEU A 259 15.07 -4.69 -31.75
N SER A 260 16.39 -4.62 -31.76
CA SER A 260 17.18 -4.14 -30.62
C SER A 260 17.73 -2.75 -30.93
N LEU A 261 17.31 -1.76 -30.16
CA LEU A 261 17.86 -0.41 -30.20
C LEU A 261 18.94 -0.34 -29.12
N THR A 262 20.20 -0.30 -29.54
CA THR A 262 21.36 -0.32 -28.64
C THR A 262 22.16 0.98 -28.72
N GLY A 263 21.78 1.94 -29.58
CA GLY A 263 22.47 3.23 -29.70
C GLY A 263 22.42 4.05 -28.41
N ALA A 264 23.59 4.38 -27.86
CA ALA A 264 23.70 5.16 -26.62
C ALA A 264 23.10 6.56 -26.76
N ASN A 265 22.44 7.03 -25.71
CA ASN A 265 21.86 8.37 -25.60
C ASN A 265 20.86 8.68 -26.73
N SER A 266 20.11 7.67 -27.16
CA SER A 266 19.04 7.85 -28.14
C SER A 266 17.90 8.66 -27.53
N THR A 267 17.31 9.57 -28.30
CA THR A 267 16.19 10.41 -27.87
C THR A 267 14.92 10.06 -28.62
N HIS A 268 13.80 10.06 -27.89
CA HIS A 268 12.49 9.70 -28.39
C HIS A 268 11.49 10.76 -27.95
N GLU A 269 10.89 11.47 -28.90
CA GLU A 269 9.87 12.48 -28.64
C GLU A 269 8.58 12.14 -29.38
N ASN A 270 7.46 12.02 -28.64
CA ASN A 270 6.14 11.78 -29.20
C ASN A 270 6.07 10.59 -30.17
N VAL A 271 6.67 9.46 -29.79
CA VAL A 271 6.79 8.26 -30.66
C VAL A 271 5.62 7.31 -30.44
N SER A 272 5.04 6.83 -31.54
CA SER A 272 4.04 5.75 -31.54
C SER A 272 4.70 4.39 -31.74
N TRP A 273 4.33 3.43 -30.90
CA TRP A 273 4.96 2.10 -30.85
C TRP A 273 3.95 1.00 -31.16
N SER A 274 4.34 0.01 -31.94
CA SER A 274 3.56 -1.21 -32.15
C SER A 274 4.47 -2.42 -32.15
N VAL A 275 4.08 -3.45 -31.40
CA VAL A 275 4.81 -4.72 -31.33
C VAL A 275 3.79 -5.86 -31.44
N ALA A 276 3.86 -6.62 -32.52
CA ALA A 276 2.98 -7.75 -32.78
C ALA A 276 3.26 -8.94 -31.84
N SER A 277 2.29 -9.85 -31.73
CA SER A 277 2.43 -11.06 -30.92
C SER A 277 3.65 -11.87 -31.35
N GLY A 278 4.46 -12.33 -30.38
CA GLY A 278 5.71 -13.06 -30.63
C GLY A 278 6.90 -12.18 -31.07
N ALA A 279 6.69 -10.90 -31.39
CA ALA A 279 7.77 -9.97 -31.72
C ALA A 279 8.34 -9.27 -30.47
N THR A 280 9.56 -8.76 -30.57
CA THR A 280 10.25 -8.05 -29.48
C THR A 280 10.85 -6.72 -29.92
N LEU A 281 10.61 -5.66 -29.16
CA LEU A 281 11.35 -4.40 -29.21
C LEU A 281 12.11 -4.22 -27.90
N ALA A 282 13.45 -4.23 -27.98
CA ALA A 282 14.32 -4.12 -26.83
C ALA A 282 15.15 -2.83 -26.86
N PHE A 283 15.19 -2.13 -25.73
CA PHE A 283 16.08 -1.00 -25.47
C PHE A 283 17.31 -1.48 -24.70
N ASP A 284 18.48 -0.96 -25.09
CA ASP A 284 19.74 -1.17 -24.39
C ASP A 284 20.58 0.12 -24.38
N ARG A 285 21.46 0.27 -23.40
CA ARG A 285 22.07 1.57 -23.05
C ARG A 285 21.02 2.63 -22.68
N THR A 286 21.44 3.88 -22.61
CA THR A 286 20.57 5.00 -22.22
C THR A 286 19.64 5.42 -23.37
N HIS A 287 18.34 5.42 -23.09
CA HIS A 287 17.28 5.96 -23.94
C HIS A 287 16.54 7.07 -23.19
N ILE A 288 16.39 8.23 -23.83
CA ILE A 288 15.80 9.45 -23.25
C ILE A 288 14.44 9.70 -23.91
N PHE A 289 13.38 9.74 -23.13
CA PHE A 289 12.00 9.87 -23.59
C PHE A 289 11.42 11.22 -23.21
N THR A 290 10.73 11.88 -24.12
CA THR A 290 10.08 13.17 -23.88
C THR A 290 8.68 13.18 -24.51
N GLY A 291 7.70 13.72 -23.80
CA GLY A 291 6.33 13.82 -24.31
C GLY A 291 5.58 12.48 -24.26
N ALA A 292 4.66 12.26 -25.20
CA ALA A 292 3.72 11.15 -25.14
C ALA A 292 4.18 9.93 -25.97
N HIS A 293 4.24 8.77 -25.33
CA HIS A 293 4.55 7.51 -25.98
C HIS A 293 3.39 6.54 -25.77
N ALA A 294 2.73 6.17 -26.87
CA ALA A 294 1.58 5.27 -26.83
C ALA A 294 1.77 4.11 -27.80
N GLY A 295 1.09 2.99 -27.52
CA GLY A 295 1.19 1.83 -28.38
C GLY A 295 0.31 0.66 -27.99
N ASN A 296 -0.08 -0.13 -28.99
CA ASN A 296 -0.64 -1.46 -28.79
C ASN A 296 0.49 -2.49 -28.81
N ILE A 297 0.77 -3.08 -27.64
CA ILE A 297 1.89 -3.99 -27.44
C ILE A 297 1.33 -5.40 -27.22
N ALA A 298 1.22 -6.17 -28.31
CA ALA A 298 0.81 -7.58 -28.26
C ALA A 298 2.01 -8.53 -28.02
N GLY A 299 3.22 -8.10 -28.38
CA GLY A 299 4.48 -8.82 -28.16
C GLY A 299 5.22 -8.37 -26.90
N THR A 300 6.54 -8.21 -26.99
CA THR A 300 7.40 -7.77 -25.88
C THR A 300 8.01 -6.40 -26.17
N LEU A 301 7.75 -5.42 -25.31
CA LEU A 301 8.41 -4.11 -25.32
C LEU A 301 9.16 -3.94 -24.00
N GLY A 302 10.46 -3.66 -24.01
CA GLY A 302 11.14 -3.47 -22.73
C GLY A 302 12.64 -3.20 -22.76
N ALA A 303 13.19 -3.09 -21.56
CA ALA A 303 14.62 -2.95 -21.28
C ALA A 303 15.05 -4.05 -20.31
N PHE A 304 16.01 -4.87 -20.74
CA PHE A 304 16.27 -6.16 -20.09
C PHE A 304 17.68 -6.35 -19.54
N SER A 305 18.58 -5.42 -19.84
CA SER A 305 20.02 -5.46 -19.55
C SER A 305 20.37 -4.48 -18.44
N SER A 306 21.33 -4.82 -17.58
CA SER A 306 21.90 -3.92 -16.57
C SER A 306 22.49 -2.63 -17.15
N ASN A 307 22.84 -2.63 -18.44
CA ASN A 307 23.38 -1.45 -19.12
C ASN A 307 22.28 -0.50 -19.59
N ALA A 308 21.02 -0.95 -19.64
CA ALA A 308 19.92 -0.17 -20.15
C ALA A 308 19.41 0.83 -19.10
N VAL A 309 19.14 2.05 -19.55
CA VAL A 309 18.55 3.11 -18.72
C VAL A 309 17.39 3.74 -19.48
N LEU A 310 16.19 3.65 -18.92
CA LEU A 310 15.01 4.36 -19.42
C LEU A 310 14.90 5.68 -18.67
N ARG A 311 15.27 6.79 -19.33
CA ARG A 311 15.34 8.12 -18.72
C ARG A 311 14.24 9.03 -19.25
N ALA A 312 13.56 9.76 -18.37
CA ALA A 312 12.73 10.89 -18.77
C ALA A 312 13.60 12.10 -19.13
N GLY A 313 13.28 12.76 -20.23
CA GLY A 313 13.86 14.03 -20.62
C GLY A 313 13.44 15.17 -19.69
N SER A 314 14.00 16.36 -19.91
CA SER A 314 13.78 17.52 -19.05
C SER A 314 12.32 17.99 -18.97
N ALA A 315 11.48 17.66 -19.95
CA ALA A 315 10.05 17.96 -19.96
C ALA A 315 9.17 16.80 -19.46
N GLY A 316 9.78 15.69 -19.02
CA GLY A 316 9.07 14.48 -18.60
C GLY A 316 8.58 13.63 -19.77
N ALA A 317 8.12 12.42 -19.45
CA ALA A 317 7.59 11.46 -20.41
C ALA A 317 6.29 10.82 -19.91
N THR A 318 5.38 10.48 -20.81
CA THR A 318 4.19 9.69 -20.51
C THR A 318 4.17 8.41 -21.34
N PHE A 319 4.10 7.27 -20.67
CA PHE A 319 3.99 5.94 -21.25
C PHE A 319 2.54 5.45 -21.14
N ASN A 320 1.85 5.35 -22.27
CA ASN A 320 0.49 4.84 -22.38
C ASN A 320 0.48 3.58 -23.26
N PHE A 321 1.07 2.51 -22.73
CA PHE A 321 1.17 1.22 -23.40
C PHE A 321 0.04 0.29 -22.98
N THR A 322 -0.63 -0.30 -23.97
CA THR A 322 -1.70 -1.31 -23.79
C THR A 322 -1.15 -2.71 -24.07
N GLY A 323 -1.98 -3.75 -23.90
CA GLY A 323 -1.56 -5.14 -24.08
C GLY A 323 -0.61 -5.60 -22.98
N THR A 324 0.59 -6.07 -23.31
CA THR A 324 1.58 -6.55 -22.33
C THR A 324 2.31 -5.42 -21.58
N GLY A 325 2.11 -4.17 -21.99
CA GLY A 325 2.78 -3.00 -21.39
C GLY A 325 4.29 -2.94 -21.65
N LEU A 326 4.94 -1.99 -20.97
CA LEU A 326 6.39 -1.86 -20.92
C LEU A 326 6.96 -2.78 -19.84
N GLN A 327 7.94 -3.61 -20.20
CA GLN A 327 8.62 -4.54 -19.30
C GLN A 327 10.03 -4.04 -18.97
N VAL A 328 10.40 -4.13 -17.68
CA VAL A 328 11.73 -3.77 -17.18
C VAL A 328 12.23 -4.92 -16.30
N SER A 329 13.41 -5.49 -16.58
CA SER A 329 13.99 -6.55 -15.73
C SER A 329 15.20 -6.08 -14.93
N ASP A 330 16.33 -5.85 -15.59
CA ASP A 330 17.62 -5.51 -14.96
C ASP A 330 18.01 -4.03 -15.20
N ALA A 331 17.20 -3.33 -16.01
CA ALA A 331 17.46 -1.97 -16.44
C ALA A 331 17.10 -0.94 -15.36
N ALA A 332 17.81 0.19 -15.34
CA ALA A 332 17.48 1.31 -14.49
C ALA A 332 16.35 2.17 -15.09
N ILE A 333 15.51 2.72 -14.23
CA ILE A 333 14.51 3.74 -14.59
C ILE A 333 14.93 5.05 -13.92
N ASP A 334 15.08 6.09 -14.73
CA ASP A 334 15.40 7.44 -14.28
C ASP A 334 14.26 8.38 -14.64
N GLY A 335 13.36 8.62 -13.69
CA GLY A 335 12.20 9.49 -13.88
C GLY A 335 12.55 10.97 -14.04
N GLY A 336 13.81 11.37 -13.80
CA GLY A 336 14.20 12.77 -13.79
C GLY A 336 13.39 13.61 -12.77
N SER A 337 13.52 14.93 -12.85
CA SER A 337 12.77 15.88 -12.00
C SER A 337 11.35 16.14 -12.50
N ALA A 338 11.14 16.14 -13.82
CA ALA A 338 9.83 16.35 -14.46
C ALA A 338 8.91 15.11 -14.37
N GLY A 339 9.50 13.93 -14.18
CA GLY A 339 8.79 12.69 -13.95
C GLY A 339 8.58 11.84 -15.21
N LEU A 340 8.51 10.53 -14.97
CA LEU A 340 8.00 9.53 -15.90
C LEU A 340 6.61 9.12 -15.44
N THR A 341 5.62 9.33 -16.29
CA THR A 341 4.22 8.98 -16.00
C THR A 341 3.86 7.67 -16.71
N ASN A 342 3.49 6.65 -15.95
CA ASN A 342 2.86 5.43 -16.48
C ASN A 342 1.33 5.62 -16.52
N ALA A 343 0.78 5.87 -17.70
CA ALA A 343 -0.65 5.95 -17.97
C ALA A 343 -1.24 4.62 -18.49
N GLY A 344 -0.40 3.62 -18.78
CA GLY A 344 -0.79 2.28 -19.22
C GLY A 344 -0.33 1.20 -18.26
N LEU A 345 0.28 0.15 -18.80
CA LEU A 345 0.84 -0.96 -18.02
C LEU A 345 2.37 -0.89 -17.99
N LEU A 346 2.93 -0.82 -16.77
CA LEU A 346 4.37 -0.93 -16.50
C LEU A 346 4.61 -2.17 -15.64
N ARG A 347 5.49 -3.06 -16.09
CA ARG A 347 5.79 -4.33 -15.43
C ARG A 347 7.27 -4.43 -15.10
N TRP A 348 7.57 -4.68 -13.84
CA TRP A 348 8.90 -5.04 -13.36
C TRP A 348 8.97 -6.55 -13.28
N VAL A 349 9.53 -7.14 -14.34
CA VAL A 349 9.53 -8.58 -14.60
C VAL A 349 10.84 -9.22 -14.16
N ASN A 350 10.82 -10.55 -13.98
CA ASN A 350 11.96 -11.40 -13.62
C ASN A 350 12.63 -11.04 -12.29
N ASN A 351 13.29 -12.03 -11.67
CA ASN A 351 13.93 -11.85 -10.37
C ASN A 351 15.34 -11.23 -10.49
N TYR A 352 15.40 -9.97 -10.90
CA TYR A 352 16.65 -9.18 -11.02
C TYR A 352 16.61 -7.91 -10.17
N SER A 353 17.79 -7.34 -9.97
CA SER A 353 17.98 -6.05 -9.32
C SER A 353 17.80 -4.93 -10.33
N ARG A 354 17.13 -3.84 -9.95
CA ARG A 354 16.98 -2.66 -10.80
C ARG A 354 17.14 -1.37 -10.03
N GLY A 355 17.67 -0.34 -10.68
CA GLY A 355 17.77 1.01 -10.12
C GLY A 355 16.53 1.84 -10.44
N LEU A 356 16.08 2.63 -9.48
CA LEU A 356 15.08 3.67 -9.69
C LEU A 356 15.61 5.01 -9.15
N SER A 357 15.52 6.06 -9.95
CA SER A 357 15.82 7.45 -9.56
C SER A 357 14.74 8.41 -10.06
N GLY A 358 14.63 9.59 -9.46
CA GLY A 358 13.67 10.62 -9.90
C GLY A 358 12.21 10.27 -9.59
N LEU A 359 11.29 10.91 -10.32
CA LEU A 359 9.85 10.76 -10.10
C LEU A 359 9.23 9.74 -11.07
N LEU A 360 8.59 8.69 -10.53
CA LEU A 360 7.73 7.77 -11.28
C LEU A 360 6.28 7.95 -10.82
N VAL A 361 5.39 8.39 -11.71
CA VAL A 361 3.96 8.55 -11.44
C VAL A 361 3.19 7.42 -12.09
N ASN A 362 2.62 6.52 -11.31
CA ASN A 362 1.69 5.52 -11.80
C ASN A 362 0.26 6.09 -11.80
N GLN A 363 -0.34 6.22 -12.99
CA GLN A 363 -1.72 6.66 -13.21
C GLN A 363 -2.65 5.51 -13.62
N SER A 364 -2.12 4.31 -13.86
CA SER A 364 -2.91 3.14 -14.25
C SER A 364 -2.41 1.89 -13.53
N GLN A 365 -1.60 1.04 -14.17
CA GLN A 365 -1.17 -0.25 -13.61
C GLN A 365 0.35 -0.37 -13.55
N LEU A 366 0.89 -0.47 -12.34
CA LEU A 366 2.27 -0.87 -12.07
C LEU A 366 2.26 -2.28 -11.49
N VAL A 367 3.00 -3.21 -12.06
CA VAL A 367 3.14 -4.57 -11.54
C VAL A 367 4.59 -4.87 -11.22
N HIS A 368 4.90 -5.09 -9.95
CA HIS A 368 6.18 -5.65 -9.50
C HIS A 368 6.03 -7.17 -9.37
N GLU A 369 6.55 -7.91 -10.34
CA GLU A 369 6.44 -9.38 -10.37
C GLU A 369 7.48 -10.08 -9.49
N ALA A 370 8.74 -9.66 -9.57
CA ALA A 370 9.84 -10.21 -8.79
C ALA A 370 11.04 -9.25 -8.73
N GLY A 371 11.94 -9.49 -7.77
CA GLY A 371 13.25 -8.86 -7.70
C GLY A 371 13.36 -7.70 -6.71
N THR A 372 14.48 -6.99 -6.79
CA THR A 372 14.79 -5.86 -5.90
C THR A 372 14.80 -4.57 -6.70
N THR A 373 14.04 -3.57 -6.27
CA THR A 373 14.15 -2.21 -6.79
C THR A 373 14.88 -1.32 -5.78
N TYR A 374 16.06 -0.84 -6.16
CA TYR A 374 16.86 0.09 -5.37
C TYR A 374 16.42 1.53 -5.65
N PHE A 375 15.81 2.18 -4.66
CA PHE A 375 15.42 3.58 -4.73
C PHE A 375 16.64 4.46 -4.41
N ASN A 376 17.05 5.30 -5.37
CA ASN A 376 18.20 6.21 -5.29
C ASN A 376 17.76 7.65 -5.58
N GLY A 377 17.28 8.35 -4.57
CA GLY A 377 16.63 9.66 -4.72
C GLY A 377 15.33 9.57 -5.53
N ALA A 378 14.54 8.52 -5.30
CA ALA A 378 13.36 8.17 -6.08
C ALA A 378 12.05 8.40 -5.33
N THR A 379 11.04 8.89 -6.05
CA THR A 379 9.65 8.92 -5.58
C THR A 379 8.77 8.11 -6.52
N VAL A 380 8.07 7.11 -5.99
CA VAL A 380 6.98 6.42 -6.70
C VAL A 380 5.65 6.97 -6.20
N ARG A 381 4.85 7.56 -7.08
CA ARG A 381 3.51 8.06 -6.78
C ARG A 381 2.47 7.20 -7.46
N ASN A 382 1.76 6.38 -6.70
CA ASN A 382 0.57 5.68 -7.14
C ASN A 382 -0.65 6.61 -7.02
N ALA A 383 -1.14 7.12 -8.15
CA ALA A 383 -2.20 8.12 -8.19
C ALA A 383 -3.57 7.55 -7.81
N THR A 384 -4.54 8.43 -7.55
CA THR A 384 -5.94 8.05 -7.32
C THR A 384 -6.49 7.27 -8.51
N GLY A 385 -7.15 6.15 -8.24
CA GLY A 385 -7.66 5.23 -9.26
C GLY A 385 -6.62 4.27 -9.85
N ALA A 386 -5.33 4.51 -9.61
CA ALA A 386 -4.26 3.63 -10.08
C ALA A 386 -4.04 2.44 -9.12
N THR A 387 -3.50 1.35 -9.66
CA THR A 387 -3.10 0.17 -8.88
C THR A 387 -1.61 -0.08 -9.02
N ALA A 388 -0.95 -0.24 -7.88
CA ALA A 388 0.38 -0.82 -7.78
C ALA A 388 0.23 -2.26 -7.25
N GLU A 389 0.45 -3.25 -8.10
CA GLU A 389 0.50 -4.66 -7.73
C GLU A 389 1.94 -5.04 -7.35
N VAL A 390 2.12 -5.72 -6.22
CA VAL A 390 3.39 -6.31 -5.80
C VAL A 390 3.20 -7.81 -5.59
N ARG A 391 4.15 -8.62 -6.06
CA ARG A 391 4.08 -10.09 -5.98
C ARG A 391 5.18 -10.64 -5.10
N PHE A 392 6.43 -10.46 -5.48
CA PHE A 392 7.59 -11.01 -4.77
C PHE A 392 8.76 -10.02 -4.82
N GLY A 393 9.58 -10.01 -3.78
CA GLY A 393 10.81 -9.22 -3.73
C GLY A 393 10.71 -8.00 -2.81
N ASN A 394 11.39 -6.92 -3.17
CA ASN A 394 11.47 -5.76 -2.28
C ASN A 394 11.69 -4.41 -2.99
N TRP A 395 11.10 -3.38 -2.40
CA TRP A 395 11.51 -1.99 -2.63
C TRP A 395 12.51 -1.60 -1.55
N TYR A 396 13.77 -1.43 -1.96
CA TYR A 396 14.89 -1.17 -1.07
C TYR A 396 15.23 0.33 -1.02
N ASN A 397 15.28 0.89 0.18
CA ASN A 397 15.66 2.27 0.41
C ASN A 397 17.21 2.39 0.40
N SER A 398 17.77 2.76 -0.75
CA SER A 398 19.22 2.67 -1.00
C SER A 398 19.97 3.95 -0.66
N SER A 399 19.73 5.02 -1.42
CA SER A 399 20.44 6.29 -1.27
C SER A 399 19.53 7.48 -1.59
N GLY A 400 19.89 8.69 -1.13
CA GLY A 400 19.07 9.89 -1.33
C GLY A 400 17.76 9.87 -0.54
N SER A 401 16.89 10.85 -0.84
CA SER A 401 15.54 10.93 -0.27
C SER A 401 14.59 10.08 -1.10
N ASN A 402 14.05 9.02 -0.50
CA ASN A 402 13.18 8.07 -1.19
C ASN A 402 11.79 8.08 -0.56
N LEU A 403 10.76 7.95 -1.41
CA LEU A 403 9.38 8.01 -0.97
C LEU A 403 8.46 7.15 -1.83
N VAL A 404 7.54 6.45 -1.20
CA VAL A 404 6.37 5.89 -1.89
C VAL A 404 5.14 6.70 -1.47
N VAL A 405 4.47 7.33 -2.43
CA VAL A 405 3.20 8.02 -2.21
C VAL A 405 2.09 7.14 -2.77
N ASN A 406 1.19 6.67 -1.91
CA ASN A 406 0.02 5.89 -2.31
C ASN A 406 -1.27 6.70 -2.10
N LEU A 407 -1.92 7.05 -3.21
CA LEU A 407 -3.24 7.69 -3.26
C LEU A 407 -4.29 6.80 -3.95
N GLY A 408 -3.86 5.65 -4.46
CA GLY A 408 -4.69 4.64 -5.13
C GLY A 408 -4.73 3.34 -4.34
N THR A 409 -4.57 2.22 -5.03
CA THR A 409 -4.57 0.88 -4.44
C THR A 409 -3.19 0.25 -4.51
N LEU A 410 -2.66 -0.21 -3.37
CA LEU A 410 -1.51 -1.13 -3.31
C LEU A 410 -2.05 -2.55 -3.09
N THR A 411 -1.77 -3.49 -4.00
CA THR A 411 -2.26 -4.87 -3.93
C THR A 411 -1.14 -5.87 -3.86
N LYS A 412 -1.20 -6.83 -2.94
CA LYS A 412 -0.30 -7.98 -2.83
C LYS A 412 -1.05 -9.27 -3.24
N THR A 413 -0.59 -9.97 -4.29
CA THR A 413 -1.41 -10.99 -5.00
C THR A 413 -0.88 -12.43 -5.01
N THR A 414 0.30 -12.71 -4.46
CA THR A 414 0.91 -14.06 -4.50
C THR A 414 1.32 -14.56 -3.12
N THR A 415 1.58 -15.86 -2.95
CA THR A 415 2.00 -16.44 -1.67
C THR A 415 3.39 -16.01 -1.19
N ASN A 416 4.29 -15.62 -2.09
CA ASN A 416 5.64 -15.16 -1.74
C ASN A 416 5.61 -13.84 -0.95
N SER A 417 6.64 -13.55 -0.16
CA SER A 417 6.72 -12.30 0.60
C SER A 417 7.15 -11.11 -0.26
N PHE A 418 6.63 -9.92 0.06
CA PHE A 418 7.10 -8.65 -0.46
C PHE A 418 7.40 -7.67 0.66
N THR A 419 8.55 -6.99 0.59
CA THR A 419 8.96 -5.99 1.59
C THR A 419 9.08 -4.60 0.98
N CYS A 420 8.34 -3.64 1.53
CA CYS A 420 8.52 -2.22 1.24
C CYS A 420 9.38 -1.57 2.32
N GLY A 421 10.68 -1.43 2.06
CA GLY A 421 11.63 -0.74 2.95
C GLY A 421 11.72 0.77 2.75
N VAL A 422 11.03 1.31 1.75
CA VAL A 422 10.97 2.75 1.46
C VAL A 422 9.87 3.38 2.34
N PRO A 423 10.13 4.55 2.98
CA PRO A 423 9.10 5.29 3.70
C PRO A 423 7.88 5.55 2.81
N MET A 424 6.69 5.36 3.38
CA MET A 424 5.44 5.47 2.65
C MET A 424 4.59 6.62 3.20
N GLN A 425 3.97 7.38 2.29
CA GLN A 425 2.92 8.34 2.58
C GLN A 425 1.62 7.86 1.92
N GLN A 426 0.61 7.56 2.73
CA GLN A 426 -0.69 7.12 2.25
C GLN A 426 -1.77 8.12 2.63
N GLN A 427 -2.64 8.47 1.69
CA GLN A 427 -3.77 9.36 1.96
C GLN A 427 -5.00 8.92 1.13
N ASN A 428 -6.12 8.67 1.80
CA ASN A 428 -7.37 8.21 1.17
C ASN A 428 -7.14 7.00 0.24
N ALA A 429 -6.25 6.11 0.67
CA ALA A 429 -5.72 5.03 -0.15
C ALA A 429 -6.23 3.66 0.30
N THR A 430 -6.02 2.66 -0.53
CA THR A 430 -6.31 1.25 -0.20
C THR A 430 -5.04 0.41 -0.16
N VAL A 431 -4.95 -0.49 0.82
CA VAL A 431 -3.97 -1.57 0.87
C VAL A 431 -4.72 -2.90 0.93
N ASN A 432 -4.52 -3.74 -0.07
CA ASN A 432 -5.19 -5.03 -0.22
C ASN A 432 -4.18 -6.18 -0.28
N VAL A 433 -4.19 -7.06 0.71
CA VAL A 433 -3.31 -8.23 0.77
C VAL A 433 -4.14 -9.49 0.55
N GLN A 434 -4.05 -10.05 -0.65
CA GLN A 434 -4.82 -11.21 -1.08
C GLN A 434 -4.12 -12.53 -0.73
N GLU A 435 -2.80 -12.57 -0.81
CA GLU A 435 -1.98 -13.75 -0.51
C GLU A 435 -0.61 -13.35 0.06
N GLY A 436 0.02 -14.30 0.78
CA GLY A 436 1.39 -14.16 1.28
C GLY A 436 1.56 -13.06 2.31
N THR A 437 2.78 -12.52 2.40
CA THR A 437 3.12 -11.45 3.36
C THR A 437 3.50 -10.16 2.64
N LEU A 438 2.88 -9.05 3.06
CA LEU A 438 3.35 -7.70 2.76
C LEU A 438 3.92 -7.10 4.05
N SER A 439 5.22 -6.80 4.04
CA SER A 439 5.92 -6.15 5.16
C SER A 439 6.21 -4.70 4.81
N LEU A 440 5.69 -3.77 5.60
CA LEU A 440 5.99 -2.34 5.50
C LEU A 440 7.04 -2.01 6.57
N THR A 441 8.27 -1.76 6.13
CA THR A 441 9.43 -1.55 7.02
C THR A 441 10.09 -0.19 6.81
N GLY A 442 9.47 0.68 6.00
CA GLY A 442 9.90 2.05 5.79
C GLY A 442 9.70 2.89 7.05
N ALA A 443 10.79 3.42 7.60
CA ALA A 443 10.73 4.22 8.83
C ALA A 443 9.95 5.53 8.64
N ASN A 444 9.20 5.90 9.67
CA ASN A 444 8.39 7.14 9.72
C ASN A 444 7.35 7.23 8.59
N SER A 445 6.77 6.09 8.20
CA SER A 445 5.69 6.06 7.21
C SER A 445 4.42 6.67 7.80
N THR A 446 3.69 7.47 7.03
CA THR A 446 2.45 8.15 7.45
C THR A 446 1.24 7.59 6.71
N HIS A 447 0.16 7.38 7.44
CA HIS A 447 -1.08 6.78 6.95
C HIS A 447 -2.26 7.66 7.33
N GLU A 448 -2.98 8.19 6.36
CA GLU A 448 -4.17 9.01 6.57
C GLU A 448 -5.38 8.42 5.85
N ASN A 449 -6.46 8.14 6.60
CA ASN A 449 -7.72 7.64 6.04
C ASN A 449 -7.56 6.42 5.11
N VAL A 450 -6.75 5.45 5.52
CA VAL A 450 -6.41 4.27 4.70
C VAL A 450 -7.40 3.13 4.96
N SER A 451 -7.90 2.54 3.87
CA SER A 451 -8.70 1.30 3.90
C SER A 451 -7.79 0.08 3.78
N TRP A 452 -7.97 -0.89 4.67
CA TRP A 452 -7.11 -2.07 4.77
C TRP A 452 -7.92 -3.34 4.49
N SER A 453 -7.36 -4.29 3.75
CA SER A 453 -7.94 -5.62 3.58
C SER A 453 -6.83 -6.68 3.62
N VAL A 454 -7.06 -7.73 4.40
CA VAL A 454 -6.14 -8.86 4.51
C VAL A 454 -6.95 -10.15 4.43
N ALA A 455 -6.75 -10.93 3.37
CA ALA A 455 -7.43 -12.19 3.13
C ALA A 455 -6.97 -13.29 4.12
N SER A 456 -7.78 -14.34 4.25
CA SER A 456 -7.45 -15.50 5.10
C SER A 456 -6.11 -16.12 4.67
N GLY A 457 -5.23 -16.42 5.64
CA GLY A 457 -3.88 -16.92 5.39
C GLY A 457 -2.85 -15.87 4.95
N ALA A 458 -3.26 -14.65 4.59
CA ALA A 458 -2.36 -13.56 4.26
C ALA A 458 -1.93 -12.75 5.49
N THR A 459 -0.82 -12.00 5.37
CA THR A 459 -0.27 -11.16 6.44
C THR A 459 0.10 -9.77 5.95
N LEU A 460 -0.32 -8.74 6.67
CA LEU A 460 0.19 -7.38 6.58
C LEU A 460 0.91 -7.03 7.88
N ALA A 461 2.22 -6.79 7.79
CA ALA A 461 3.07 -6.51 8.94
C ALA A 461 3.65 -5.09 8.88
N PHE A 462 3.56 -4.37 10.00
CA PHE A 462 4.25 -3.10 10.23
C PHE A 462 5.54 -3.32 11.00
N ASP A 463 6.62 -2.64 10.59
CA ASP A 463 7.88 -2.56 11.31
C ASP A 463 8.43 -1.13 11.26
N ARG A 464 9.33 -0.77 12.18
CA ARG A 464 9.72 0.64 12.44
C ARG A 464 8.50 1.50 12.84
N THR A 465 8.69 2.81 12.87
CA THR A 465 7.64 3.77 13.22
C THR A 465 6.66 3.98 12.07
N HIS A 466 5.38 3.76 12.35
CA HIS A 466 4.24 4.08 11.50
C HIS A 466 3.34 5.10 12.21
N ILE A 467 3.02 6.20 11.53
CA ILE A 467 2.21 7.30 12.06
C ILE A 467 0.84 7.28 11.39
N PHE A 468 -0.23 7.20 12.17
CA PHE A 468 -1.60 7.07 11.70
C PHE A 468 -2.39 8.33 12.03
N THR A 469 -3.20 8.81 11.10
CA THR A 469 -4.07 9.97 11.30
C THR A 469 -5.44 9.71 10.68
N GLY A 470 -6.51 10.14 11.35
CA GLY A 470 -7.87 9.96 10.83
C GLY A 470 -8.38 8.53 10.98
N ALA A 471 -9.26 8.09 10.08
CA ALA A 471 -10.00 6.84 10.21
C ALA A 471 -9.39 5.69 9.39
N HIS A 472 -9.02 4.60 10.05
CA HIS A 472 -8.54 3.38 9.41
C HIS A 472 -9.52 2.25 9.65
N ALA A 473 -10.05 1.68 8.58
CA ALA A 473 -11.03 0.60 8.65
C ALA A 473 -10.64 -0.53 7.71
N GLY A 474 -11.13 -1.74 7.99
CA GLY A 474 -10.82 -2.89 7.16
C GLY A 474 -11.42 -4.20 7.61
N ASN A 475 -11.75 -5.05 6.64
CA ASN A 475 -12.10 -6.44 6.89
C ASN A 475 -10.81 -7.29 6.93
N ILE A 476 -10.45 -7.77 8.12
CA ILE A 476 -9.20 -8.50 8.36
C ILE A 476 -9.52 -9.98 8.61
N ALA A 477 -9.52 -10.78 7.55
CA ALA A 477 -9.69 -12.23 7.65
C ALA A 477 -8.36 -12.97 7.92
N GLY A 478 -7.23 -12.37 7.53
CA GLY A 478 -5.88 -12.87 7.78
C GLY A 478 -5.22 -12.25 9.01
N THR A 479 -3.94 -11.89 8.92
CA THR A 479 -3.18 -11.28 10.03
C THR A 479 -2.79 -9.84 9.69
N LEU A 480 -3.24 -8.87 10.49
CA LEU A 480 -2.78 -7.47 10.45
C LEU A 480 -2.07 -7.16 11.77
N GLY A 481 -0.83 -6.68 11.74
CA GLY A 481 -0.18 -6.37 13.01
C GLY A 481 1.22 -5.80 12.97
N ALA A 482 1.74 -5.52 14.17
CA ALA A 482 3.11 -5.09 14.43
C ALA A 482 3.77 -6.06 15.40
N PHE A 483 4.79 -6.79 14.92
CA PHE A 483 5.31 -7.97 15.61
C PHE A 483 6.75 -7.84 16.11
N SER A 484 7.42 -6.74 15.76
CA SER A 484 8.82 -6.48 16.04
C SER A 484 8.94 -5.49 17.19
N SER A 485 9.97 -5.63 18.03
CA SER A 485 10.28 -4.66 19.09
C SER A 485 10.73 -3.30 18.55
N ASN A 486 11.11 -3.24 17.26
CA ASN A 486 11.45 -1.99 16.58
C ASN A 486 10.22 -1.26 16.03
N ALA A 487 9.07 -1.92 16.01
CA ALA A 487 7.84 -1.35 15.48
C ALA A 487 7.19 -0.40 16.49
N VAL A 488 6.71 0.74 16.00
CA VAL A 488 5.95 1.71 16.79
C VAL A 488 4.72 2.12 16.00
N LEU A 489 3.54 1.86 16.57
CA LEU A 489 2.26 2.34 16.03
C LEU A 489 1.91 3.64 16.74
N ARG A 490 2.09 4.77 16.06
CA ARG A 490 1.93 6.11 16.63
C ARG A 490 0.71 6.81 16.05
N ALA A 491 -0.10 7.44 16.89
CA ALA A 491 -1.11 8.40 16.43
C ALA A 491 -0.45 9.73 16.06
N GLY A 492 -0.87 10.31 14.93
CA GLY A 492 -0.50 11.65 14.50
C GLY A 492 -1.12 12.72 15.40
N SER A 493 -0.78 13.98 15.13
CA SER A 493 -1.20 15.12 15.96
C SER A 493 -2.72 15.33 16.02
N ALA A 494 -3.48 14.83 15.04
CA ALA A 494 -4.94 14.87 15.04
C ALA A 494 -5.60 13.59 15.59
N GLY A 495 -4.80 12.63 16.07
CA GLY A 495 -5.28 11.34 16.54
C GLY A 495 -5.59 10.36 15.40
N ALA A 496 -5.86 9.11 15.77
CA ALA A 496 -6.22 8.05 14.83
C ALA A 496 -7.35 7.19 15.37
N THR A 497 -8.19 6.66 14.49
CA THR A 497 -9.22 5.66 14.83
C THR A 497 -8.98 4.39 14.05
N PHE A 498 -8.90 3.26 14.76
CA PHE A 498 -8.79 1.91 14.20
C PHE A 498 -10.12 1.18 14.34
N ASN A 499 -10.78 0.91 13.23
CA ASN A 499 -12.04 0.18 13.12
C ASN A 499 -11.85 -1.09 12.28
N PHE A 500 -11.10 -2.04 12.84
CA PHE A 500 -10.80 -3.32 12.18
C PHE A 500 -11.76 -4.40 12.64
N THR A 501 -12.34 -5.12 11.67
CA THR A 501 -13.19 -6.30 11.91
C THR A 501 -12.40 -7.59 11.71
N GLY A 502 -13.05 -8.75 11.88
CA GLY A 502 -12.40 -10.05 11.75
C GLY A 502 -11.39 -10.31 12.88
N THR A 503 -10.13 -10.58 12.56
CA THR A 503 -9.09 -10.84 13.57
C THR A 503 -8.55 -9.59 14.25
N GLY A 504 -8.94 -8.40 13.79
CA GLY A 504 -8.50 -7.12 14.32
C GLY A 504 -7.01 -6.82 14.07
N LEU A 505 -6.53 -5.77 14.73
CA LEU A 505 -5.10 -5.41 14.78
C LEU A 505 -4.40 -6.19 15.89
N GLN A 506 -3.30 -6.87 15.56
CA GLN A 506 -2.50 -7.65 16.49
C GLN A 506 -1.18 -6.93 16.82
N VAL A 507 -0.82 -6.89 18.09
CA VAL A 507 0.43 -6.29 18.58
C VAL A 507 1.11 -7.25 19.53
N SER A 508 2.35 -7.63 19.26
CA SER A 508 3.11 -8.54 20.15
C SER A 508 4.14 -7.79 21.00
N SER A 509 5.28 -7.43 20.41
CA SER A 509 6.38 -6.71 21.08
C SER A 509 6.53 -5.25 20.64
N ALA A 510 5.67 -4.78 19.75
CA ALA A 510 5.70 -3.40 19.27
C ALA A 510 5.20 -2.41 20.32
N SER A 511 5.66 -1.16 20.24
CA SER A 511 5.12 -0.08 21.08
C SER A 511 3.90 0.58 20.44
N ILE A 512 2.92 0.96 21.26
CA ILE A 512 1.80 1.81 20.85
C ILE A 512 1.99 3.18 21.48
N ASP A 513 1.92 4.22 20.66
CA ASP A 513 2.02 5.61 21.08
C ASP A 513 0.75 6.36 20.67
N GLY A 514 -0.18 6.49 21.62
CA GLY A 514 -1.46 7.16 21.38
C GLY A 514 -1.36 8.66 21.18
N GLY A 515 -0.19 9.28 21.42
CA GLY A 515 -0.05 10.73 21.41
C GLY A 515 -1.00 11.44 22.38
N SER A 516 -1.10 12.76 22.26
CA SER A 516 -2.01 13.58 23.09
C SER A 516 -3.46 13.56 22.59
N ALA A 517 -3.66 13.52 21.27
CA ALA A 517 -4.99 13.47 20.65
C ALA A 517 -5.66 12.09 20.78
N GLY A 518 -4.86 11.03 20.95
CA GLY A 518 -5.33 9.68 21.22
C GLY A 518 -5.34 8.77 20.00
N LEU A 519 -5.20 7.48 20.30
CA LEU A 519 -5.50 6.37 19.41
C LEU A 519 -6.79 5.71 19.89
N THR A 520 -7.82 5.74 19.05
CA THR A 520 -9.12 5.16 19.34
C THR A 520 -9.22 3.77 18.71
N ASN A 521 -9.43 2.73 19.50
CA ASN A 521 -9.82 1.41 19.02
C ASN A 521 -11.36 1.31 18.97
N ALA A 522 -11.94 1.44 17.78
CA ALA A 522 -13.37 1.26 17.52
C ALA A 522 -13.72 -0.15 17.01
N GLY A 523 -12.71 -1.00 16.75
CA GLY A 523 -12.88 -2.40 16.35
C GLY A 523 -12.23 -3.37 17.34
N LEU A 524 -11.49 -4.34 16.83
CA LEU A 524 -10.75 -5.30 17.64
C LEU A 524 -9.25 -4.97 17.68
N LEU A 525 -8.71 -4.75 18.87
CA LEU A 525 -7.28 -4.64 19.17
C LEU A 525 -6.85 -5.81 20.06
N ARG A 526 -5.88 -6.59 19.60
CA ARG A 526 -5.37 -7.76 20.31
C ARG A 526 -3.90 -7.58 20.64
N TRP A 527 -3.57 -7.80 21.89
CA TRP A 527 -2.21 -7.89 22.35
C TRP A 527 -1.82 -9.35 22.54
N VAL A 528 -1.01 -9.86 21.61
CA VAL A 528 -0.82 -11.28 21.36
C VAL A 528 0.57 -11.75 21.76
N GLY A 529 0.68 -13.02 22.17
CA GLY A 529 1.94 -13.63 22.57
C GLY A 529 2.51 -13.12 23.89
N SER A 530 3.40 -13.89 24.50
CA SER A 530 3.98 -13.58 25.80
C SER A 530 5.23 -12.69 25.67
N TYR A 531 5.06 -11.48 25.13
CA TYR A 531 6.13 -10.52 24.89
C TYR A 531 6.00 -9.25 25.74
N THR A 532 7.08 -8.49 25.81
CA THR A 532 7.10 -7.15 26.39
C THR A 532 6.77 -6.11 25.32
N ARG A 533 5.92 -5.15 25.67
CA ARG A 533 5.51 -4.03 24.80
C ARG A 533 5.41 -2.71 25.58
N GLY A 534 5.58 -1.61 24.86
CA GLY A 534 5.43 -0.25 25.38
C GLY A 534 4.07 0.34 25.05
N LEU A 535 3.52 1.12 25.97
CA LEU A 535 2.36 1.98 25.74
C LEU A 535 2.67 3.41 26.23
N SER A 536 2.38 4.41 25.41
CA SER A 536 2.46 5.83 25.75
C SER A 536 1.25 6.59 25.22
N GLY A 537 0.97 7.77 25.79
CA GLY A 537 -0.13 8.62 25.33
C GLY A 537 -1.52 8.07 25.65
N LEU A 538 -2.53 8.51 24.91
CA LEU A 538 -3.92 8.13 25.15
C LEU A 538 -4.37 6.98 24.24
N LEU A 539 -4.79 5.85 24.82
CA LEU A 539 -5.49 4.76 24.13
C LEU A 539 -6.96 4.75 24.58
N VAL A 540 -7.90 4.98 23.66
CA VAL A 540 -9.34 4.92 23.91
C VAL A 540 -9.89 3.64 23.31
N ASN A 541 -10.32 2.69 24.14
CA ASN A 541 -11.06 1.51 23.69
C ASN A 541 -12.56 1.84 23.63
N GLN A 542 -13.15 1.79 22.45
CA GLN A 542 -14.59 1.97 22.19
C GLN A 542 -15.29 0.66 21.77
N SER A 543 -14.54 -0.42 21.59
CA SER A 543 -15.09 -1.73 21.24
C SER A 543 -14.33 -2.82 22.00
N GLN A 544 -13.46 -3.61 21.37
CA GLN A 544 -12.84 -4.78 21.99
C GLN A 544 -11.32 -4.64 22.07
N LEU A 545 -10.78 -4.61 23.29
CA LEU A 545 -9.35 -4.76 23.58
C LEU A 545 -9.14 -6.12 24.25
N VAL A 546 -8.24 -6.95 23.72
CA VAL A 546 -7.90 -8.25 24.34
C VAL A 546 -6.41 -8.30 24.65
N HIS A 547 -6.06 -8.42 25.93
CA HIS A 547 -4.71 -8.74 26.38
C HIS A 547 -4.60 -10.25 26.61
N GLU A 548 -3.96 -10.95 25.69
CA GLU A 548 -3.83 -12.40 25.75
C GLU A 548 -2.71 -12.86 26.70
N ALA A 549 -1.53 -12.26 26.57
CA ALA A 549 -0.37 -12.56 27.39
C ALA A 549 0.65 -11.40 27.39
N GLY A 550 1.68 -11.54 28.24
CA GLY A 550 2.86 -10.69 28.23
C GLY A 550 2.81 -9.51 29.20
N ALA A 551 3.70 -8.55 28.99
CA ALA A 551 3.86 -7.37 29.85
C ALA A 551 3.70 -6.08 29.04
N THR A 552 2.85 -5.17 29.52
CA THR A 552 2.70 -3.82 28.94
C THR A 552 3.27 -2.79 29.90
N TYR A 553 4.28 -2.04 29.46
CA TYR A 553 4.87 -0.96 30.23
C TYR A 553 4.21 0.37 29.85
N PHE A 554 3.53 0.99 30.81
CA PHE A 554 2.89 2.29 30.65
C PHE A 554 3.92 3.40 30.91
N ASN A 555 4.10 4.29 29.93
CA ASN A 555 5.06 5.38 29.93
C ASN A 555 4.34 6.71 29.64
N GLY A 556 3.77 7.32 30.66
CA GLY A 556 2.85 8.45 30.51
C GLY A 556 1.60 8.09 29.73
N ALA A 557 1.04 6.91 29.99
CA ALA A 557 -0.07 6.33 29.23
C ALA A 557 -1.38 6.34 30.01
N THR A 558 -2.47 6.64 29.30
CA THR A 558 -3.84 6.48 29.80
C THR A 558 -4.58 5.51 28.90
N VAL A 559 -5.13 4.44 29.49
CA VAL A 559 -6.10 3.56 28.82
C VAL A 559 -7.50 3.94 29.29
N ARG A 560 -8.37 4.35 28.37
CA ARG A 560 -9.78 4.63 28.64
C ARG A 560 -10.63 3.57 27.98
N ASN A 561 -11.30 2.75 28.79
CA ASN A 561 -12.30 1.80 28.31
C ASN A 561 -13.68 2.44 28.38
N ALA A 562 -14.22 2.85 27.22
CA ALA A 562 -15.45 3.63 27.12
C ALA A 562 -16.70 2.79 27.43
N THR A 563 -17.81 3.45 27.72
CA THR A 563 -19.13 2.80 27.91
C THR A 563 -19.48 1.91 26.72
N GLY A 564 -19.93 0.68 27.00
CA GLY A 564 -20.24 -0.33 25.99
C GLY A 564 -19.02 -1.09 25.43
N ALA A 565 -17.79 -0.65 25.71
CA ALA A 565 -16.57 -1.33 25.30
C ALA A 565 -16.15 -2.41 26.30
N THR A 566 -15.39 -3.41 25.84
CA THR A 566 -14.79 -4.45 26.68
C THR A 566 -13.27 -4.42 26.54
N ALA A 567 -12.58 -4.36 27.67
CA ALA A 567 -11.17 -4.66 27.80
C ALA A 567 -11.04 -6.02 28.50
N GLU A 568 -10.72 -7.07 27.75
CA GLU A 568 -10.48 -8.41 28.27
C GLU A 568 -9.00 -8.60 28.59
N VAL A 569 -8.70 -9.07 29.79
CA VAL A 569 -7.35 -9.44 30.22
C VAL A 569 -7.34 -10.93 30.57
N ARG A 570 -6.39 -11.68 30.01
CA ARG A 570 -6.32 -13.15 30.21
C ARG A 570 -5.16 -13.53 31.12
N PHE A 571 -3.95 -13.18 30.72
CA PHE A 571 -2.72 -13.50 31.42
C PHE A 571 -1.71 -12.36 31.23
N GLY A 572 -0.82 -12.16 32.20
CA GLY A 572 0.24 -11.16 32.11
C GLY A 572 0.00 -9.92 32.97
N ASN A 573 0.65 -8.81 32.62
CA ASN A 573 0.70 -7.64 33.50
C ASN A 573 0.64 -6.28 32.78
N TRP A 574 0.07 -5.30 33.46
CA TRP A 574 0.22 -3.87 33.16
C TRP A 574 1.11 -3.21 34.23
N TYR A 575 2.26 -2.70 33.79
CA TYR A 575 3.24 -2.07 34.67
C TYR A 575 3.18 -0.55 34.57
N ASN A 576 3.06 0.09 35.73
CA ASN A 576 3.34 1.50 35.91
C ASN A 576 4.86 1.73 35.87
N ASN A 577 5.39 2.23 34.75
CA ASN A 577 6.83 2.33 34.53
C ASN A 577 7.37 3.76 34.69
N SER A 578 6.88 4.69 33.87
CA SER A 578 7.33 6.09 33.90
C SER A 578 6.18 7.05 33.59
N GLY A 579 6.31 8.31 34.03
CA GLY A 579 5.27 9.32 33.85
C GLY A 579 3.98 9.04 34.62
N THR A 580 2.91 9.78 34.29
CA THR A 580 1.59 9.60 34.91
C THR A 580 0.81 8.55 34.12
N ASN A 581 0.51 7.42 34.76
CA ASN A 581 -0.18 6.29 34.13
C ASN A 581 -1.54 6.05 34.77
N ARG A 582 -2.57 5.79 33.94
CA ARG A 582 -3.95 5.58 34.41
C ARG A 582 -4.72 4.56 33.58
N VAL A 583 -5.64 3.86 34.23
CA VAL A 583 -6.70 3.07 33.59
C VAL A 583 -8.04 3.66 34.06
N GLU A 584 -8.87 4.07 33.10
CA GLU A 584 -10.19 4.64 33.32
C GLU A 584 -11.23 3.70 32.71
N ASN A 585 -11.96 2.95 33.55
CA ASN A 585 -12.97 2.00 33.10
C ASN A 585 -14.38 2.56 33.28
N SER A 586 -15.05 2.85 32.18
CA SER A 586 -16.49 3.14 32.11
C SER A 586 -17.28 2.08 31.33
N GLY A 587 -16.58 1.17 30.64
CA GLY A 587 -17.11 -0.04 30.02
C GLY A 587 -16.95 -1.27 30.92
N THR A 588 -16.61 -2.40 30.31
CA THR A 588 -16.33 -3.66 31.01
C THR A 588 -14.82 -3.96 31.00
N LEU A 589 -14.19 -4.05 32.16
CA LEU A 589 -12.87 -4.67 32.32
C LEU A 589 -13.07 -6.12 32.77
N ARG A 590 -12.79 -7.07 31.88
CA ARG A 590 -13.11 -8.48 32.07
C ARG A 590 -11.86 -9.31 32.26
N LYS A 591 -11.79 -10.10 33.33
CA LYS A 591 -10.75 -11.11 33.53
C LYS A 591 -11.31 -12.50 33.23
N THR A 592 -10.71 -13.18 32.25
CA THR A 592 -10.99 -14.58 31.87
C THR A 592 -9.71 -15.41 31.90
N SER A 593 -9.84 -16.73 31.91
CA SER A 593 -8.75 -17.68 31.73
C SER A 593 -9.00 -18.45 30.43
N PRO A 594 -7.99 -18.64 29.55
CA PRO A 594 -8.18 -19.37 28.29
C PRO A 594 -8.65 -20.81 28.49
N ASP A 595 -8.23 -21.43 29.60
CA ASP A 595 -8.61 -22.77 30.02
C ASP A 595 -9.30 -22.69 31.41
N PRO A 596 -10.58 -23.06 31.52
CA PRO A 596 -11.29 -23.08 32.80
C PRO A 596 -10.64 -23.97 33.87
N ASN A 597 -9.90 -25.01 33.46
CA ASN A 597 -9.24 -25.93 34.37
C ASN A 597 -7.85 -25.45 34.80
N ASN A 598 -7.32 -24.41 34.15
CA ASN A 598 -6.02 -23.83 34.45
C ASN A 598 -6.15 -22.30 34.60
N PRO A 599 -6.70 -21.84 35.73
CA PRO A 599 -6.97 -20.42 35.94
C PRO A 599 -5.68 -19.60 35.91
N THR A 600 -5.71 -18.52 35.11
CA THR A 600 -4.56 -17.63 34.95
C THR A 600 -4.65 -16.40 35.84
N SER A 601 -3.51 -15.77 36.08
CA SER A 601 -3.44 -14.50 36.82
C SER A 601 -3.12 -13.33 35.89
N PHE A 602 -3.74 -12.19 36.18
CA PHE A 602 -3.43 -10.90 35.58
C PHE A 602 -3.18 -9.86 36.68
N SER A 603 -2.15 -9.03 36.55
CA SER A 603 -1.91 -7.94 37.50
C SER A 603 -1.74 -6.58 36.84
N THR A 604 -2.19 -5.53 37.51
CA THR A 604 -1.92 -4.15 37.12
C THR A 604 -1.37 -3.34 38.30
N SER A 605 -0.22 -2.71 38.10
CA SER A 605 0.31 -1.71 39.02
C SER A 605 -0.08 -0.27 38.63
N VAL A 606 -0.86 -0.12 37.55
CA VAL A 606 -1.36 1.16 37.06
C VAL A 606 -2.60 1.56 37.85
N ASN A 607 -2.66 2.83 38.27
CA ASN A 607 -3.80 3.38 39.00
C ASN A 607 -5.08 3.22 38.19
N THR A 608 -6.07 2.52 38.75
CA THR A 608 -7.31 2.20 38.07
C THR A 608 -8.51 2.86 38.75
N THR A 609 -9.34 3.54 37.97
CA THR A 609 -10.67 4.02 38.38
C THR A 609 -11.74 3.24 37.62
N ASN A 610 -12.80 2.86 38.33
CA ASN A 610 -13.93 2.15 37.75
C ASN A 610 -15.25 2.89 38.02
N SER A 611 -15.95 3.24 36.94
CA SER A 611 -17.34 3.68 36.93
C SER A 611 -18.25 2.77 36.10
N GLY A 612 -17.69 1.74 35.46
CA GLY A 612 -18.40 0.71 34.71
C GLY A 612 -18.38 -0.64 35.44
N LEU A 613 -18.25 -1.73 34.67
CA LEU A 613 -18.18 -3.09 35.18
C LEU A 613 -16.71 -3.58 35.24
N ILE A 614 -16.28 -4.07 36.39
CA ILE A 614 -15.16 -5.01 36.49
C ILE A 614 -15.77 -6.40 36.67
N SER A 615 -15.48 -7.32 35.74
CA SER A 615 -16.00 -8.71 35.79
C SER A 615 -14.82 -9.68 35.93
N VAL A 616 -14.69 -10.32 37.10
CA VAL A 616 -13.66 -11.33 37.34
C VAL A 616 -14.28 -12.72 37.22
N GLU A 617 -14.25 -13.28 36.02
CA GLU A 617 -14.97 -14.52 35.68
C GLU A 617 -14.17 -15.78 36.02
N SER A 618 -12.84 -15.73 35.91
CA SER A 618 -11.97 -16.85 36.30
C SER A 618 -10.53 -16.42 36.60
N GLY A 619 -9.90 -17.17 37.52
CA GLY A 619 -8.54 -16.90 37.98
C GLY A 619 -8.44 -15.63 38.80
N THR A 620 -7.27 -15.00 38.78
CA THR A 620 -6.96 -13.87 39.67
C THR A 620 -6.75 -12.58 38.88
N LEU A 621 -7.47 -11.51 39.26
CA LEU A 621 -7.20 -10.15 38.80
C LEU A 621 -6.62 -9.35 39.97
N THR A 622 -5.40 -8.83 39.82
CA THR A 622 -4.71 -8.09 40.88
C THR A 622 -4.59 -6.61 40.53
N PHE A 623 -5.01 -5.74 41.44
CA PHE A 623 -4.77 -4.29 41.36
C PHE A 623 -3.80 -3.85 42.45
N ASN A 624 -2.89 -2.94 42.12
CA ASN A 624 -2.17 -2.22 43.14
C ASN A 624 -3.08 -1.19 43.82
N THR A 625 -3.80 -0.39 43.02
CA THR A 625 -4.76 0.62 43.49
C THR A 625 -6.01 0.55 42.62
N LEU A 626 -7.17 0.47 43.26
CA LEU A 626 -8.48 0.44 42.61
C LEU A 626 -9.45 1.35 43.39
N ALA A 627 -10.01 2.33 42.67
CA ALA A 627 -11.11 3.16 43.18
C ALA A 627 -12.38 2.87 42.37
N GLN A 628 -13.41 2.34 43.04
CA GLN A 628 -14.75 2.17 42.50
C GLN A 628 -15.53 3.46 42.79
N THR A 629 -15.97 4.15 41.75
CA THR A 629 -16.71 5.42 41.88
C THR A 629 -18.18 5.29 41.49
N ASN A 630 -18.51 4.33 40.62
CA ASN A 630 -19.88 3.96 40.25
C ASN A 630 -19.86 2.57 39.56
N GLY A 631 -20.99 2.05 39.09
CA GLY A 631 -21.04 0.78 38.38
C GLY A 631 -20.85 -0.41 39.31
N GLU A 632 -20.14 -1.44 38.87
CA GLU A 632 -20.07 -2.72 39.58
C GLU A 632 -18.66 -3.34 39.52
N THR A 633 -18.22 -3.94 40.61
CA THR A 633 -17.12 -4.90 40.66
C THR A 633 -17.70 -6.26 41.03
N ARG A 634 -17.69 -7.18 40.07
CA ARG A 634 -18.31 -8.51 40.16
C ARG A 634 -17.25 -9.60 40.20
N ILE A 635 -17.27 -10.43 41.25
CA ILE A 635 -16.31 -11.53 41.44
C ILE A 635 -17.05 -12.87 41.39
N TYR A 636 -16.81 -13.65 40.34
CA TYR A 636 -17.47 -14.94 40.15
C TYR A 636 -16.94 -15.96 41.16
N ARG A 637 -17.72 -17.02 41.38
CA ARG A 637 -17.32 -18.15 42.22
C ARG A 637 -15.98 -18.72 41.73
N ASN A 638 -15.11 -19.07 42.68
CA ASN A 638 -13.73 -19.55 42.44
C ASN A 638 -12.79 -18.54 41.75
N ALA A 639 -13.24 -17.32 41.46
CA ALA A 639 -12.39 -16.24 41.01
C ALA A 639 -11.91 -15.38 42.18
N THR A 640 -10.78 -14.70 42.00
CA THR A 640 -10.19 -13.83 43.02
C THR A 640 -9.91 -12.44 42.46
N LEU A 641 -10.43 -11.41 43.13
CA LEU A 641 -9.94 -10.05 43.01
C LEU A 641 -8.93 -9.81 44.12
N SER A 642 -7.68 -9.48 43.78
CA SER A 642 -6.64 -9.15 44.75
C SER A 642 -6.34 -7.66 44.71
N VAL A 643 -6.20 -7.02 45.87
CA VAL A 643 -5.83 -5.60 45.98
C VAL A 643 -4.68 -5.42 46.97
N ASN A 644 -3.61 -4.73 46.56
CA ASN A 644 -2.45 -4.51 47.42
C ASN A 644 -2.64 -3.31 48.36
N ASN A 645 -3.31 -2.26 47.86
CA ASN A 645 -3.84 -1.17 48.69
C ASN A 645 -5.34 -1.41 48.89
N PRO A 646 -5.97 -0.81 49.93
CA PRO A 646 -7.39 -0.99 50.16
C PRO A 646 -8.21 -0.67 48.91
N LEU A 647 -9.16 -1.55 48.56
CA LEU A 647 -10.19 -1.26 47.57
C LEU A 647 -11.02 -0.09 48.10
N ALA A 648 -10.95 1.06 47.43
CA ALA A 648 -11.71 2.24 47.78
C ALA A 648 -13.08 2.18 47.08
N MET A 649 -14.13 1.82 47.82
CA MET A 649 -15.51 1.87 47.35
C MET A 649 -16.12 3.24 47.68
N GLN A 650 -16.10 4.14 46.71
CA GLN A 650 -16.63 5.50 46.80
C GLN A 650 -18.03 5.62 46.17
N GLY A 651 -18.54 4.52 45.59
CA GLY A 651 -19.84 4.40 44.95
C GLY A 651 -19.93 3.05 44.22
N GLY A 652 -21.08 2.77 43.60
CA GLY A 652 -21.31 1.50 42.88
C GLY A 652 -21.46 0.29 43.81
N LYS A 653 -21.36 -0.92 43.24
CA LYS A 653 -21.56 -2.19 43.95
C LYS A 653 -20.34 -3.12 43.90
N LEU A 654 -20.10 -3.85 44.98
CA LEU A 654 -19.24 -5.04 45.03
C LEU A 654 -20.13 -6.27 45.14
N THR A 655 -20.10 -7.13 44.12
CA THR A 655 -21.03 -8.25 43.96
C THR A 655 -20.34 -9.58 43.73
N GLY A 656 -21.11 -10.65 43.82
CA GLY A 656 -20.70 -12.01 43.48
C GLY A 656 -20.45 -12.91 44.67
N ALA A 657 -19.87 -14.08 44.39
CA ALA A 657 -19.63 -15.17 45.34
C ALA A 657 -18.15 -15.63 45.32
N GLY A 658 -17.26 -14.78 44.84
CA GLY A 658 -15.83 -15.03 44.77
C GLY A 658 -15.06 -14.58 46.01
N THR A 659 -13.75 -14.39 45.83
CA THR A 659 -12.86 -13.90 46.90
C THR A 659 -12.33 -12.50 46.58
N LEU A 660 -12.50 -11.56 47.51
CA LEU A 660 -11.72 -10.33 47.58
C LEU A 660 -10.54 -10.56 48.53
N SER A 661 -9.32 -10.55 48.00
CA SER A 661 -8.09 -10.67 48.76
C SER A 661 -7.41 -9.32 48.94
N GLY A 662 -7.52 -8.74 50.13
CA GLY A 662 -7.03 -7.39 50.44
C GLY A 662 -8.04 -6.60 51.26
N ASN A 663 -7.62 -5.44 51.76
CA ASN A 663 -8.48 -4.60 52.59
C ASN A 663 -9.59 -3.94 51.75
N LEU A 664 -10.77 -3.79 52.34
CA LEU A 664 -11.92 -3.10 51.76
C LEU A 664 -12.23 -1.85 52.59
N ASN A 665 -12.20 -0.69 51.95
CA ASN A 665 -12.63 0.57 52.53
C ASN A 665 -13.83 1.10 51.75
N ASN A 666 -15.03 0.93 52.32
CA ASN A 666 -16.29 1.33 51.73
C ASN A 666 -16.81 2.61 52.37
N THR A 667 -16.73 3.72 51.65
CA THR A 667 -17.18 5.03 52.14
C THR A 667 -18.56 5.41 51.65
N ALA A 668 -18.99 4.91 50.47
CA ALA A 668 -20.27 5.29 49.85
C ALA A 668 -20.80 4.29 48.80
N GLY A 669 -20.21 3.10 48.68
CA GLY A 669 -20.69 2.03 47.81
C GLY A 669 -21.55 0.99 48.53
N ALA A 670 -22.07 0.02 47.77
CA ALA A 670 -22.81 -1.12 48.31
C ALA A 670 -21.98 -2.41 48.25
N ILE A 671 -22.01 -3.20 49.31
CA ILE A 671 -21.57 -4.60 49.31
C ILE A 671 -22.85 -5.45 49.18
N ALA A 672 -22.99 -6.18 48.08
CA ALA A 672 -24.18 -6.96 47.75
C ALA A 672 -23.74 -8.33 47.23
N PRO A 673 -23.50 -9.31 48.12
CA PRO A 673 -23.14 -10.66 47.69
C PRO A 673 -24.15 -11.23 46.69
N GLY A 674 -23.69 -12.10 45.79
CA GLY A 674 -24.53 -12.68 44.75
C GLY A 674 -24.51 -11.92 43.43
N ILE A 675 -25.11 -12.49 42.38
CA ILE A 675 -25.16 -11.92 41.03
C ILE A 675 -26.60 -11.96 40.52
N ASP A 676 -27.34 -10.87 40.73
CA ASP A 676 -28.70 -10.72 40.20
C ASP A 676 -28.69 -10.27 38.73
N ASP A 677 -28.17 -11.13 37.86
CA ASP A 677 -28.13 -10.93 36.41
C ASP A 677 -29.02 -11.97 35.72
N PRO A 678 -30.21 -11.58 35.22
CA PRO A 678 -31.14 -12.50 34.55
C PRO A 678 -30.56 -13.20 33.33
N SER A 679 -29.49 -12.67 32.73
CA SER A 679 -28.80 -13.29 31.60
C SER A 679 -27.83 -14.41 32.02
N LEU A 680 -27.59 -14.57 33.33
CA LEU A 680 -26.67 -15.54 33.92
C LEU A 680 -27.37 -16.37 35.02
N PRO A 681 -28.43 -17.13 34.68
CA PRO A 681 -29.24 -17.85 35.67
C PRO A 681 -28.43 -18.88 36.49
N ASP A 682 -27.34 -19.38 35.91
CA ASP A 682 -26.47 -20.38 36.54
C ASP A 682 -25.55 -19.80 37.64
N GLN A 683 -25.44 -18.48 37.77
CA GLN A 683 -24.50 -17.84 38.70
C GLN A 683 -25.00 -17.68 40.15
N ASN A 684 -26.20 -18.19 40.45
CA ASN A 684 -26.97 -17.99 41.68
C ASN A 684 -27.14 -16.48 42.03
N PRO A 685 -28.38 -15.95 42.05
CA PRO A 685 -28.58 -14.56 42.45
C PRO A 685 -28.09 -14.27 43.87
N LEU A 686 -28.05 -15.27 44.74
CA LEU A 686 -27.53 -15.19 46.11
C LEU A 686 -26.06 -15.62 46.18
N GLY A 687 -25.29 -14.99 47.07
CA GLY A 687 -23.86 -15.24 47.15
C GLY A 687 -23.25 -15.24 48.53
N ILE A 688 -22.17 -16.01 48.65
CA ILE A 688 -21.23 -15.93 49.76
C ILE A 688 -19.96 -15.27 49.25
N LEU A 689 -19.75 -14.01 49.58
CA LEU A 689 -18.55 -13.26 49.21
C LEU A 689 -17.48 -13.44 50.30
N THR A 690 -16.29 -13.91 49.91
CA THR A 690 -15.18 -14.08 50.86
C THR A 690 -14.27 -12.86 50.86
N LEU A 691 -14.12 -12.19 52.00
CA LEU A 691 -13.17 -11.11 52.23
C LEU A 691 -11.96 -11.62 52.99
N ASN A 692 -10.80 -11.72 52.33
CA ASN A 692 -9.53 -12.01 52.95
C ASN A 692 -8.76 -10.71 53.25
N GLY A 693 -9.28 -9.91 54.18
CA GLY A 693 -8.74 -8.60 54.54
C GLY A 693 -9.57 -7.88 55.60
N ASN A 694 -9.19 -6.65 55.92
CA ASN A 694 -9.97 -5.80 56.83
C ASN A 694 -11.19 -5.20 56.11
N LEU A 695 -12.28 -4.99 56.85
CA LEU A 695 -13.49 -4.31 56.39
C LEU A 695 -13.67 -3.00 57.16
N THR A 696 -13.82 -1.90 56.43
CA THR A 696 -14.26 -0.61 56.97
C THR A 696 -15.45 -0.13 56.18
N MET A 697 -16.56 0.15 56.86
CA MET A 697 -17.74 0.84 56.32
C MET A 697 -17.85 2.23 56.92
N GLY A 698 -18.19 3.23 56.09
CA GLY A 698 -18.52 4.59 56.50
C GLY A 698 -20.04 4.84 56.49
N ALA A 699 -20.44 6.03 56.95
CA ALA A 699 -21.84 6.39 57.14
C ALA A 699 -22.74 6.31 55.88
N ASP A 700 -22.18 6.53 54.69
CA ASP A 700 -22.93 6.43 53.42
C ASP A 700 -22.80 5.05 52.76
N ALA A 701 -22.11 4.10 53.40
CA ALA A 701 -21.93 2.76 52.87
C ALA A 701 -23.18 1.89 53.08
N VAL A 702 -23.47 1.02 52.10
CA VAL A 702 -24.60 0.09 52.16
C VAL A 702 -24.10 -1.36 52.21
N PHE A 703 -24.75 -2.18 53.02
CA PHE A 703 -24.63 -3.64 53.01
C PHE A 703 -25.98 -4.22 52.61
N GLU A 704 -26.10 -4.82 51.43
CA GLU A 704 -27.34 -5.41 50.92
C GLU A 704 -27.37 -6.91 51.19
N VAL A 705 -28.52 -7.41 51.66
CA VAL A 705 -28.77 -8.81 51.96
C VAL A 705 -30.09 -9.24 51.34
N GLU A 706 -30.04 -10.29 50.55
CA GLU A 706 -31.23 -10.95 50.02
C GLU A 706 -31.51 -12.29 50.72
N LEU A 707 -32.79 -12.58 50.94
CA LEU A 707 -33.26 -13.78 51.65
C LEU A 707 -34.19 -14.62 50.75
N ALA A 708 -33.90 -15.91 50.61
CA ALA A 708 -34.76 -16.92 49.98
C ALA A 708 -34.97 -18.18 50.83
N GLY A 709 -34.40 -18.21 52.04
CA GLY A 709 -34.44 -19.32 52.99
C GLY A 709 -33.41 -19.11 54.10
N THR A 710 -33.41 -19.98 55.13
CA THR A 710 -32.57 -19.84 56.33
C THR A 710 -31.28 -20.67 56.31
N ASP A 711 -31.08 -21.53 55.31
CA ASP A 711 -29.99 -22.51 55.30
C ASP A 711 -28.87 -22.12 54.32
N ASN A 712 -27.71 -21.73 54.89
CA ASN A 712 -26.47 -21.49 54.16
C ASN A 712 -25.41 -22.59 54.40
N SER A 713 -25.84 -23.83 54.69
CA SER A 713 -24.97 -24.99 54.88
C SER A 713 -24.33 -25.49 53.58
N ASP A 714 -25.00 -25.32 52.43
CA ASP A 714 -24.43 -25.53 51.10
C ASP A 714 -23.90 -24.21 50.53
N PRO A 715 -22.58 -23.95 50.57
CA PRO A 715 -22.02 -22.70 50.07
C PRO A 715 -22.09 -22.55 48.54
N ALA A 716 -22.36 -23.63 47.80
CA ALA A 716 -22.58 -23.54 46.35
C ALA A 716 -24.00 -23.05 46.02
N ASN A 717 -24.96 -23.21 46.95
CA ASN A 717 -26.35 -22.85 46.79
C ASN A 717 -26.87 -22.11 48.03
N PRO A 718 -26.32 -20.92 48.37
CA PRO A 718 -26.80 -20.15 49.51
C PRO A 718 -28.28 -19.80 49.35
N GLN A 719 -29.01 -19.83 50.46
CA GLN A 719 -30.39 -19.37 50.58
C GLN A 719 -30.49 -17.92 51.07
N TYR A 720 -29.39 -17.31 51.51
CA TYR A 720 -29.32 -15.89 51.78
C TYR A 720 -27.91 -15.35 51.57
N ASP A 721 -27.78 -14.04 51.39
CA ASP A 721 -26.49 -13.40 51.17
C ASP A 721 -25.63 -13.35 52.42
N ARG A 722 -24.32 -13.58 52.23
CA ARG A 722 -23.36 -13.56 53.33
C ARG A 722 -22.01 -13.03 52.90
N VAL A 723 -21.37 -12.26 53.77
CA VAL A 723 -19.93 -11.97 53.69
C VAL A 723 -19.17 -12.82 54.71
N VAL A 724 -18.10 -13.45 54.26
CA VAL A 724 -17.20 -14.24 55.11
C VAL A 724 -15.86 -13.52 55.23
N VAL A 725 -15.52 -13.07 56.43
CA VAL A 725 -14.23 -12.45 56.75
C VAL A 725 -13.23 -13.55 57.12
N SER A 726 -12.28 -13.80 56.21
CA SER A 726 -11.35 -14.91 56.30
C SER A 726 -10.03 -14.55 57.01
N GLY A 727 -9.57 -15.47 57.86
CA GLY A 727 -8.33 -15.35 58.63
C GLY A 727 -8.50 -14.75 60.02
N SER A 728 -7.47 -14.87 60.85
CA SER A 728 -7.46 -14.33 62.22
C SER A 728 -6.88 -12.91 62.28
N GLY A 729 -7.30 -12.11 63.25
CA GLY A 729 -6.77 -10.76 63.49
C GLY A 729 -7.22 -9.72 62.47
N ARG A 730 -8.34 -9.94 61.78
CA ARG A 730 -8.94 -8.96 60.86
C ARG A 730 -9.60 -7.83 61.64
N THR A 731 -9.55 -6.61 61.12
CA THR A 731 -10.35 -5.49 61.62
C THR A 731 -11.66 -5.40 60.84
N VAL A 732 -12.77 -5.28 61.56
CA VAL A 732 -14.11 -5.03 61.01
C VAL A 732 -14.69 -3.80 61.72
N GLN A 733 -14.96 -2.76 60.95
CA GLN A 733 -15.63 -1.56 61.42
C GLN A 733 -16.92 -1.37 60.61
N LEU A 734 -18.06 -1.35 61.29
CA LEU A 734 -19.37 -1.14 60.69
C LEU A 734 -19.91 0.26 60.99
N ASP A 735 -20.61 0.80 60.00
CA ASP A 735 -21.36 2.06 60.02
C ASP A 735 -22.38 1.97 58.87
N GLY A 736 -23.16 3.04 58.64
CA GLY A 736 -24.04 3.18 57.48
C GLY A 736 -25.25 2.26 57.52
N THR A 737 -25.72 1.82 56.35
CA THR A 737 -27.04 1.19 56.19
C THR A 737 -26.94 -0.30 55.89
N LEU A 738 -27.65 -1.11 56.66
CA LEU A 738 -28.00 -2.48 56.29
C LEU A 738 -29.33 -2.46 55.55
N ARG A 739 -29.37 -3.02 54.33
CA ARG A 739 -30.61 -3.16 53.55
C ARG A 739 -30.95 -4.64 53.37
N VAL A 740 -32.16 -5.03 53.72
CA VAL A 740 -32.63 -6.43 53.64
C VAL A 740 -33.85 -6.53 52.76
N LYS A 741 -33.88 -7.51 51.86
CA LYS A 741 -35.04 -7.80 51.00
C LYS A 741 -35.26 -9.29 50.79
N GLY A 742 -36.49 -9.66 50.49
CA GLY A 742 -36.91 -11.01 50.19
C GLY A 742 -36.76 -11.32 48.70
N ARG A 743 -36.53 -12.58 48.36
CA ARG A 743 -36.42 -13.07 46.98
C ARG A 743 -37.40 -14.21 46.75
N GLY A 744 -38.01 -14.23 45.57
CA GLY A 744 -38.90 -15.33 45.16
C GLY A 744 -40.16 -15.47 46.03
N GLY A 745 -40.61 -14.37 46.66
CA GLY A 745 -41.75 -14.37 47.58
C GLY A 745 -41.45 -14.93 48.97
N TYR A 746 -40.18 -15.14 49.31
CA TYR A 746 -39.77 -15.60 50.63
C TYR A 746 -39.99 -14.52 51.69
N VAL A 747 -40.75 -14.87 52.73
CA VAL A 747 -40.92 -14.07 53.96
C VAL A 747 -40.47 -14.95 55.13
N PRO A 748 -39.49 -14.50 55.95
CA PRO A 748 -38.99 -15.28 57.08
C PRO A 748 -40.03 -15.38 58.20
N ALA A 749 -40.00 -16.48 58.95
CA ALA A 749 -40.78 -16.56 60.18
C ALA A 749 -40.17 -15.68 61.27
N LEU A 750 -41.01 -15.11 62.14
CA LEU A 750 -40.51 -14.34 63.29
C LEU A 750 -39.60 -15.22 64.16
N GLY A 751 -38.41 -14.71 64.48
CA GLY A 751 -37.36 -15.44 65.18
C GLY A 751 -36.36 -16.18 64.26
N ASP A 752 -36.61 -16.27 62.94
CA ASP A 752 -35.62 -16.79 62.00
C ASP A 752 -34.35 -15.95 62.04
N THR A 753 -33.20 -16.62 61.96
CA THR A 753 -31.89 -15.97 62.10
C THR A 753 -31.05 -16.12 60.84
N PHE A 754 -30.35 -15.05 60.45
CA PHE A 754 -29.47 -15.03 59.27
C PHE A 754 -28.09 -14.48 59.65
N ASP A 755 -27.06 -15.29 59.45
CA ASP A 755 -25.66 -14.89 59.72
C ASP A 755 -25.05 -14.19 58.51
N ILE A 756 -25.25 -12.87 58.42
CA ILE A 756 -24.95 -12.05 57.24
C ILE A 756 -23.47 -11.64 57.13
N LEU A 757 -22.75 -11.60 58.25
CA LEU A 757 -21.30 -11.37 58.29
C LEU A 757 -20.67 -12.36 59.26
N VAL A 758 -19.76 -13.20 58.81
CA VAL A 758 -19.19 -14.29 59.64
C VAL A 758 -17.67 -14.28 59.56
N ARG A 759 -16.98 -14.50 60.68
CA ARG A 759 -15.52 -14.75 60.70
C ARG A 759 -15.21 -16.24 60.60
N THR A 760 -14.11 -16.60 59.93
CA THR A 760 -13.58 -17.98 59.96
C THR A 760 -12.34 -18.13 60.85
N GLY A 761 -11.67 -17.03 61.20
CA GLY A 761 -10.53 -17.02 62.12
C GLY A 761 -10.91 -17.11 63.59
N SER A 762 -9.91 -17.32 64.45
CA SER A 762 -10.13 -17.49 65.89
C SER A 762 -10.57 -16.20 66.59
N TRP A 763 -10.21 -15.03 66.05
CA TRP A 763 -10.59 -13.72 66.58
C TRP A 763 -10.50 -12.62 65.51
N TRP A 764 -11.24 -11.53 65.71
CA TRP A 764 -11.19 -10.29 64.92
C TRP A 764 -11.27 -9.07 65.86
N ASN A 765 -10.87 -7.89 65.39
CA ASN A 765 -11.12 -6.62 66.08
C ASN A 765 -12.38 -5.99 65.50
N PHE A 766 -13.50 -6.12 66.21
CA PHE A 766 -14.81 -5.66 65.77
C PHE A 766 -15.20 -4.36 66.47
N SER A 767 -15.72 -3.39 65.72
CA SER A 767 -16.20 -2.11 66.26
C SER A 767 -17.32 -1.52 65.39
N GLY A 768 -18.12 -0.64 65.99
CA GLY A 768 -19.24 0.00 65.31
C GLY A 768 -20.48 -0.89 65.17
N ALA A 769 -21.48 -0.38 64.47
CA ALA A 769 -22.79 -0.99 64.22
C ALA A 769 -23.38 -0.35 62.95
N PHE A 770 -24.30 -1.02 62.28
CA PHE A 770 -25.14 -0.36 61.27
C PHE A 770 -25.96 0.74 61.93
N HIS A 771 -25.89 1.94 61.37
CA HIS A 771 -26.62 3.11 61.84
C HIS A 771 -28.10 3.04 61.46
N THR A 772 -28.37 2.47 60.28
CA THR A 772 -29.73 2.34 59.73
C THR A 772 -29.96 0.91 59.28
N VAL A 773 -31.16 0.40 59.53
CA VAL A 773 -31.65 -0.87 59.00
C VAL A 773 -32.86 -0.57 58.13
N GLU A 774 -32.72 -0.79 56.83
CA GLU A 774 -33.77 -0.65 55.84
C GLU A 774 -34.29 -2.04 55.47
N VAL A 775 -35.60 -2.21 55.52
CA VAL A 775 -36.27 -3.43 55.03
C VAL A 775 -37.15 -3.07 53.86
N ASP A 776 -37.00 -3.81 52.77
CA ASP A 776 -37.82 -3.67 51.58
C ASP A 776 -39.23 -4.20 51.87
N ALA A 777 -40.17 -3.28 52.11
CA ALA A 777 -41.55 -3.60 52.49
C ALA A 777 -42.35 -4.30 51.39
N ASP A 778 -41.93 -4.19 50.12
CA ASP A 778 -42.61 -4.85 49.00
C ASP A 778 -42.30 -6.37 49.01
N THR A 779 -41.09 -6.74 49.42
CA THR A 779 -40.63 -8.13 49.43
C THR A 779 -40.70 -8.79 50.81
N LEU A 780 -40.65 -8.00 51.88
CA LEU A 780 -40.70 -8.44 53.28
C LEU A 780 -41.74 -7.60 54.05
N PRO A 781 -43.03 -7.71 53.68
CA PRO A 781 -44.09 -6.98 54.37
C PRO A 781 -44.14 -7.41 55.83
N CYS A 782 -44.34 -6.43 56.72
CA CYS A 782 -44.53 -6.67 58.15
C CYS A 782 -43.33 -7.31 58.89
N VAL A 783 -42.16 -7.38 58.26
CA VAL A 783 -40.92 -7.90 58.85
C VAL A 783 -39.95 -6.76 59.13
N ALA A 784 -39.44 -6.72 60.36
CA ALA A 784 -38.28 -5.92 60.77
C ALA A 784 -37.14 -6.86 61.16
N PHE A 785 -35.96 -6.31 61.41
CA PHE A 785 -34.81 -7.09 61.86
C PHE A 785 -34.12 -6.48 63.08
N GLU A 786 -33.97 -7.30 64.11
CA GLU A 786 -33.03 -7.01 65.20
C GLU A 786 -31.62 -7.45 64.75
N VAL A 787 -30.64 -6.54 64.84
CA VAL A 787 -29.25 -6.84 64.51
C VAL A 787 -28.47 -7.21 65.77
N GLN A 788 -27.97 -8.45 65.82
CA GLN A 788 -27.14 -9.00 66.87
C GLN A 788 -25.65 -8.97 66.47
N TYR A 789 -24.87 -8.18 67.21
CA TYR A 789 -23.42 -8.08 67.04
C TYR A 789 -22.70 -9.07 67.98
N LEU A 790 -22.49 -10.29 67.50
CA LEU A 790 -21.87 -11.36 68.25
C LEU A 790 -20.34 -11.36 68.08
N SER A 791 -19.64 -12.08 68.97
CA SER A 791 -18.18 -12.08 68.97
C SER A 791 -17.56 -12.62 67.67
N ASP A 792 -18.28 -13.45 66.91
CA ASP A 792 -17.81 -14.15 65.71
C ASP A 792 -18.66 -13.87 64.45
N ARG A 793 -19.78 -13.16 64.58
CA ARG A 793 -20.69 -12.87 63.47
C ARG A 793 -21.58 -11.67 63.74
N VAL A 794 -22.14 -11.10 62.68
CA VAL A 794 -23.32 -10.24 62.72
C VAL A 794 -24.50 -11.06 62.22
N ARG A 795 -25.53 -11.13 63.05
CA ARG A 795 -26.75 -11.89 62.81
C ARG A 795 -27.93 -10.94 62.77
N ILE A 796 -28.85 -11.16 61.84
CA ILE A 796 -30.16 -10.53 61.89
C ILE A 796 -31.20 -11.55 62.32
N VAL A 797 -32.15 -11.13 63.15
CA VAL A 797 -33.27 -11.93 63.63
C VAL A 797 -34.56 -11.28 63.17
N ALA A 798 -35.40 -12.02 62.44
CA ALA A 798 -36.68 -11.52 61.96
C ALA A 798 -37.60 -11.19 63.14
N SER A 799 -38.17 -9.98 63.15
CA SER A 799 -39.13 -9.48 64.14
C SER A 799 -40.33 -8.85 63.44
N ALA A 800 -41.42 -8.58 64.17
CA ALA A 800 -42.57 -7.87 63.60
C ALA A 800 -42.20 -6.40 63.32
N ALA A 801 -42.67 -5.84 62.20
CA ALA A 801 -42.48 -4.43 61.83
C ALA A 801 -43.61 -3.49 62.29
N GLY A 802 -44.64 -4.06 62.92
CA GLY A 802 -45.82 -3.35 63.41
C GLY A 802 -45.52 -2.06 64.15
N SER A 803 -46.19 -0.97 63.78
CA SER A 803 -46.08 0.34 64.42
C SER A 803 -47.46 1.00 64.52
N PRO A 804 -47.85 1.53 65.69
CA PRO A 804 -49.08 2.28 65.84
C PRO A 804 -49.03 3.71 65.26
N ASP A 805 -47.83 4.24 64.94
CA ASP A 805 -47.64 5.44 64.11
C ASP A 805 -47.62 4.96 62.64
N ILE A 806 -48.75 5.13 61.95
CA ILE A 806 -49.00 4.58 60.61
C ILE A 806 -48.33 5.46 59.55
N ASN A 807 -48.44 6.77 59.69
CA ASN A 807 -47.97 7.73 58.70
C ASN A 807 -46.47 8.07 58.87
N ARG A 808 -45.87 7.64 59.99
CA ARG A 808 -44.46 7.76 60.38
C ARG A 808 -44.00 9.20 60.56
N ASP A 809 -44.87 10.09 60.99
CA ASP A 809 -44.53 11.49 61.30
C ASP A 809 -43.95 11.68 62.71
N GLY A 810 -43.91 10.60 63.50
CA GLY A 810 -43.32 10.56 64.84
C GLY A 810 -44.32 10.80 65.97
N CYS A 811 -45.60 11.02 65.65
CA CYS A 811 -46.71 11.12 66.59
C CYS A 811 -47.70 10.00 66.29
N VAL A 812 -48.31 9.40 67.32
CA VAL A 812 -49.51 8.57 67.13
C VAL A 812 -50.73 9.45 67.39
N ASP A 813 -51.38 9.95 66.34
CA ASP A 813 -52.48 10.90 66.48
C ASP A 813 -53.74 10.54 65.66
N ASP A 814 -54.64 11.51 65.50
CA ASP A 814 -55.91 11.28 64.80
C ASP A 814 -55.71 10.92 63.32
N ALA A 815 -54.58 11.29 62.70
CA ALA A 815 -54.25 10.88 61.34
C ALA A 815 -53.96 9.37 61.26
N ASP A 816 -53.21 8.81 62.22
CA ASP A 816 -52.91 7.37 62.30
C ASP A 816 -54.14 6.54 62.61
N LEU A 817 -54.94 7.03 63.57
CA LEU A 817 -56.20 6.41 63.93
C LEU A 817 -57.19 6.37 62.76
N LEU A 818 -57.28 7.48 62.01
CA LEU A 818 -58.14 7.54 60.82
C LEU A 818 -57.62 6.64 59.70
N ALA A 819 -56.30 6.48 59.55
CA ALA A 819 -55.73 5.56 58.57
C ALA A 819 -56.22 4.12 58.83
N VAL A 820 -56.07 3.62 60.06
CA VAL A 820 -56.57 2.29 60.45
C VAL A 820 -58.09 2.17 60.26
N LEU A 821 -58.87 3.17 60.67
CA LEU A 821 -60.31 3.16 60.49
C LEU A 821 -60.76 3.16 59.02
N PHE A 822 -60.00 3.79 58.12
CA PHE A 822 -60.29 3.77 56.69
C PHE A 822 -59.86 2.47 56.01
N ALA A 823 -58.84 1.81 56.53
CA ALA A 823 -58.41 0.49 56.06
C ALA A 823 -59.13 -0.68 56.75
N PHE A 824 -59.98 -0.42 57.73
CA PHE A 824 -60.65 -1.44 58.55
C PHE A 824 -61.40 -2.49 57.71
N GLY A 825 -61.09 -3.76 57.95
CA GLY A 825 -61.59 -4.93 57.23
C GLY A 825 -60.83 -5.26 55.93
N GLN A 826 -59.79 -4.51 55.58
CA GLN A 826 -58.88 -4.91 54.51
C GLN A 826 -58.04 -6.11 54.95
N THR A 827 -57.82 -7.04 54.03
CA THR A 827 -57.02 -8.25 54.24
C THR A 827 -55.89 -8.28 53.22
N GLY A 828 -54.68 -8.64 53.64
CA GLY A 828 -53.55 -8.75 52.74
C GLY A 828 -52.21 -8.49 53.44
N SER A 829 -51.13 -8.64 52.69
CA SER A 829 -49.78 -8.26 53.11
C SER A 829 -49.46 -6.85 52.64
N ALA A 830 -48.67 -6.10 53.41
CA ALA A 830 -48.26 -4.70 53.15
C ALA A 830 -49.36 -3.64 53.40
N LEU A 831 -50.18 -3.83 54.43
CA LEU A 831 -51.06 -2.80 54.95
C LEU A 831 -50.32 -2.11 56.12
N PRO A 832 -49.89 -0.84 55.99
CA PRO A 832 -49.31 -0.10 57.11
C PRO A 832 -50.24 -0.05 58.32
N GLU A 833 -51.55 -0.10 58.07
CA GLU A 833 -52.63 -0.09 59.05
C GLU A 833 -52.83 -1.42 59.79
N ASP A 834 -52.22 -2.51 59.32
CA ASP A 834 -52.15 -3.80 60.02
C ASP A 834 -50.97 -3.74 61.01
N THR A 835 -51.21 -3.06 62.12
CA THR A 835 -50.20 -2.71 63.12
C THR A 835 -49.71 -3.92 63.88
N ASN A 836 -50.54 -4.95 64.05
CA ASN A 836 -50.14 -6.19 64.72
C ASN A 836 -49.59 -7.25 63.73
N CYS A 837 -49.72 -6.99 62.42
CA CYS A 837 -49.19 -7.78 61.32
C CYS A 837 -49.82 -9.18 61.18
N ASP A 838 -51.10 -9.35 61.52
CA ASP A 838 -51.81 -10.63 61.40
C ASP A 838 -52.46 -10.88 60.02
N GLY A 839 -52.36 -9.89 59.11
CA GLY A 839 -52.84 -9.94 57.75
C GLY A 839 -54.26 -9.42 57.55
N VAL A 840 -54.90 -8.89 58.59
CA VAL A 840 -56.23 -8.27 58.55
C VAL A 840 -56.22 -6.99 59.37
N VAL A 841 -56.59 -5.86 58.77
CA VAL A 841 -56.80 -4.62 59.53
C VAL A 841 -58.10 -4.74 60.31
N ASP A 842 -58.05 -5.00 61.61
CA ASP A 842 -59.23 -5.20 62.45
C ASP A 842 -59.19 -4.45 63.79
N ASP A 843 -60.04 -4.86 64.72
CA ASP A 843 -60.16 -4.19 66.02
C ASP A 843 -58.89 -4.32 66.85
N ALA A 844 -58.06 -5.35 66.63
CA ALA A 844 -56.77 -5.47 67.28
C ALA A 844 -55.80 -4.38 66.80
N ASP A 845 -55.74 -4.09 65.50
CA ASP A 845 -54.87 -3.01 64.99
C ASP A 845 -55.32 -1.63 65.45
N LEU A 846 -56.63 -1.42 65.40
CA LEU A 846 -57.26 -0.21 65.90
C LEU A 846 -56.96 0.01 67.39
N LEU A 847 -56.98 -1.07 68.19
CA LEU A 847 -56.65 -1.01 69.59
C LEU A 847 -55.17 -0.69 69.83
N GLU A 848 -54.24 -1.18 69.01
CA GLU A 848 -52.83 -0.82 69.14
C GLU A 848 -52.62 0.68 68.90
N VAL A 849 -53.23 1.26 67.87
CA VAL A 849 -53.16 2.71 67.61
C VAL A 849 -53.83 3.49 68.73
N LEU A 850 -55.00 3.07 69.21
CA LEU A 850 -55.69 3.74 70.31
C LEU A 850 -54.93 3.67 71.64
N PHE A 851 -54.24 2.56 71.94
CA PHE A 851 -53.44 2.43 73.15
C PHE A 851 -52.15 3.25 73.11
N ALA A 852 -51.61 3.46 71.91
CA ALA A 852 -50.46 4.33 71.70
C ALA A 852 -50.85 5.79 71.41
N PHE A 853 -52.14 6.12 71.33
CA PHE A 853 -52.63 7.45 70.96
C PHE A 853 -52.07 8.55 71.88
N GLY A 854 -51.39 9.52 71.28
CA GLY A 854 -50.67 10.60 71.95
C GLY A 854 -49.22 10.29 72.34
N GLN A 855 -48.66 9.14 71.96
CA GLN A 855 -47.22 8.84 72.11
C GLN A 855 -46.41 9.44 70.97
N GLY A 856 -45.14 9.81 71.25
CA GLY A 856 -44.22 10.40 70.25
C GLY A 856 -44.35 11.91 70.06
N CYS A 857 -45.48 12.47 70.51
CA CYS A 857 -45.72 13.88 70.74
C CYS A 857 -45.24 14.33 72.14
#